data_AF-A0A0L0NCY4-F1
#
_entry.id   AF-A0A0L0NCY4-F1
#
_cell.length_a   1.000
_cell.length_b   1.000
_cell.length_c   1.000
_cell.angle_alpha   90.00
_cell.angle_beta   90.00
_cell.angle_gamma   90.00
#
_symmetry.space_group_name_H-M   'P 1'
#
loop_
_entity.id
_entity.type
_entity.pdbx_description
1 polymer ?
#
loop_
_entity_poly.entity_id
_entity_poly.type
_entity_poly.pdbx_seq_one_letter_code
_entity_poly.pdbx_strand_id
1 'polypeptide(L)'
;MQDTIQPDSATLKQFYERGYRQWHEVYSLGLASPLDVTALDIQHAFPQHPYLVPELQLDTQSPGVIYATGTSTWQTSTGGCPLPSFEKRYALPVTARCPINISLRPNYPIANLDSFGQSGHIAILTLAWAYVLSQRWTEIIPGAAPIEYTTSLAAQPDSSDGFEETNDTAIELGVVTDEAARWWVAVLAPGEGWLALTLHRGTYLRSPWSVSLQPSEELTLSFRTTPFRSGHQTPPSFSTAAGYIADYASYHGAEDQSCAAFAAALLLPTRRYVSDKLCWPCPSRHNERPEPPARQCWPPWGEDRRQLDRLLTMSCNTIGMLSLVSSSFVDPDIPCNVGGAWMQGAFAIIDELSAQAPLVLAIAYIIDLHSAAWTESFVSFVQRAVADYPPHVETIQRADEARLMFLSQADHHSEPPLVLFPPFGAIAVKDCILEVQLHSSCGGRHGLVYAGWAWDCQGNVKVGQDPHSSPSEVKHANRQPVADIAIRYDKLDRNRDCSEALTRNMFKWLRDADGYPVAERGIRDWIDDDWSSGEESVAPEGDGKSTTGSSRRSVDIPRSNDAIVWPIEPRAVVTERRCRDWAMPSPMCGGAVAPEIGPSLGHEDHVTITLYLVSASSEYQTGAANSSTPSNMDEHEAAKLLRLLEEAKSQLNQEQRRREEADQRLQEEQQRREEEQRRREEEQQRREEERKRREEADRQRDEANRQREAAEALAGSALPQTVPDYLEAARPHHIRRCGDRRSRLEVAIGATPAATTFVV
;
A
#
# COMPACT_ATOMS: atom_id res chain seq x y z
N MET A 1 -1.71 -26.75 10.95
CA MET A 1 -1.48 -27.07 9.52
C MET A 1 -0.19 -27.88 9.43
N GLN A 2 0.15 -28.50 8.29
CA GLN A 2 1.56 -28.81 8.05
C GLN A 2 2.26 -27.47 7.74
N ASP A 3 3.49 -27.30 8.25
CA ASP A 3 4.29 -26.08 8.05
C ASP A 3 4.89 -26.05 6.63
N THR A 4 4.03 -26.14 5.62
CA THR A 4 4.40 -26.08 4.21
C THR A 4 4.61 -24.63 3.79
N ILE A 5 5.87 -24.30 3.49
CA ILE A 5 6.34 -23.00 3.00
C ILE A 5 5.50 -22.54 1.79
N GLN A 6 5.31 -23.46 0.84
CA GLN A 6 4.40 -23.32 -0.28
C GLN A 6 3.19 -24.25 -0.07
N PRO A 7 2.01 -23.71 0.30
CA PRO A 7 0.79 -24.50 0.39
C PRO A 7 0.36 -25.08 -0.96
N ASP A 8 -0.37 -26.19 -0.93
CA ASP A 8 -0.86 -26.80 -2.16
C ASP A 8 -2.00 -25.99 -2.80
N SER A 9 -2.33 -26.31 -4.05
CA SER A 9 -3.37 -25.58 -4.80
C SER A 9 -4.76 -25.73 -4.18
N ALA A 10 -5.01 -26.74 -3.34
CA ALA A 10 -6.28 -26.92 -2.63
C ALA A 10 -6.36 -25.96 -1.43
N THR A 11 -5.26 -25.81 -0.70
CA THR A 11 -5.14 -24.90 0.45
C THR A 11 -5.25 -23.44 0.03
N LEU A 12 -4.50 -23.01 -1.00
CA LEU A 12 -4.61 -21.64 -1.54
C LEU A 12 -6.05 -21.33 -1.99
N LYS A 13 -6.69 -22.28 -2.69
CA LYS A 13 -8.09 -22.17 -3.08
C LYS A 13 -9.01 -22.03 -1.87
N GLN A 14 -8.83 -22.82 -0.81
CA GLN A 14 -9.63 -22.73 0.41
C GLN A 14 -9.53 -21.35 1.09
N PHE A 15 -8.34 -20.76 1.15
CA PHE A 15 -8.15 -19.42 1.73
C PHE A 15 -8.73 -18.30 0.86
N TYR A 16 -8.58 -18.41 -0.46
CA TYR A 16 -9.29 -17.55 -1.42
C TYR A 16 -10.81 -17.61 -1.21
N GLU A 17 -11.38 -18.82 -1.12
CA GLU A 17 -12.81 -19.00 -0.87
C GLU A 17 -13.28 -18.40 0.45
N ARG A 18 -12.46 -18.48 1.51
CA ARG A 18 -12.77 -17.89 2.82
C ARG A 18 -12.80 -16.35 2.72
N GLY A 19 -11.83 -15.75 2.04
CA GLY A 19 -11.78 -14.30 1.80
C GLY A 19 -12.95 -13.82 0.96
N TYR A 20 -13.25 -14.53 -0.15
CA TYR A 20 -14.38 -14.24 -1.04
C TYR A 20 -15.71 -14.27 -0.29
N ARG A 21 -15.98 -15.34 0.47
CA ARG A 21 -17.21 -15.48 1.26
C ARG A 21 -17.38 -14.35 2.29
N GLN A 22 -16.33 -14.01 3.03
CA GLN A 22 -16.41 -12.96 4.06
C GLN A 22 -16.60 -11.57 3.45
N TRP A 23 -15.92 -11.24 2.36
CA TRP A 23 -16.10 -9.95 1.70
C TRP A 23 -17.42 -9.84 0.94
N HIS A 24 -17.95 -10.94 0.41
CA HIS A 24 -19.31 -10.98 -0.14
C HIS A 24 -20.36 -10.73 0.94
N GLU A 25 -20.19 -11.27 2.15
CA GLU A 25 -21.08 -11.01 3.29
C GLU A 25 -21.07 -9.53 3.67
N VAL A 26 -19.89 -8.92 3.84
CA VAL A 26 -19.73 -7.48 4.11
C VAL A 26 -20.37 -6.63 3.01
N TYR A 27 -20.13 -6.95 1.74
CA TYR A 27 -20.73 -6.27 0.59
C TYR A 27 -22.26 -6.39 0.58
N SER A 28 -22.80 -7.59 0.85
CA SER A 28 -24.25 -7.85 0.91
C SER A 28 -24.93 -7.08 2.06
N LEU A 29 -24.27 -6.99 3.21
CA LEU A 29 -24.74 -6.18 4.35
C LEU A 29 -24.73 -4.69 4.00
N GLY A 30 -23.68 -4.21 3.33
CA GLY A 30 -23.59 -2.81 2.87
C GLY A 30 -24.67 -2.44 1.83
N LEU A 31 -25.07 -3.38 0.96
CA LEU A 31 -26.21 -3.20 0.05
C LEU A 31 -27.57 -3.21 0.78
N ALA A 32 -27.70 -3.99 1.86
CA ALA A 32 -28.94 -4.11 2.62
C ALA A 32 -29.16 -2.95 3.61
N SER A 33 -28.09 -2.28 4.03
CA SER A 33 -28.11 -1.11 4.91
C SER A 33 -27.10 -0.07 4.40
N PRO A 34 -27.50 0.83 3.47
CA PRO A 34 -26.65 1.94 3.06
C PRO A 34 -26.24 2.77 4.29
N LEU A 35 -25.01 3.29 4.26
CA LEU A 35 -24.25 3.83 5.41
C LEU A 35 -25.08 4.25 6.63
N ASP A 36 -24.85 3.57 7.76
CA ASP A 36 -25.34 4.03 9.06
C ASP A 36 -24.74 5.41 9.36
N VAL A 37 -25.59 6.44 9.36
CA VAL A 37 -25.20 7.83 9.61
C VAL A 37 -24.58 8.00 11.00
N THR A 38 -24.84 7.10 11.96
CA THR A 38 -24.16 7.12 13.27
C THR A 38 -22.67 6.79 13.19
N ALA A 39 -22.20 6.17 12.10
CA ALA A 39 -20.77 6.00 11.82
C ALA A 39 -20.05 7.33 11.47
N LEU A 40 -20.80 8.43 11.28
CA LEU A 40 -20.27 9.78 11.07
C LEU A 40 -20.25 10.63 12.36
N ASP A 41 -20.24 10.02 13.55
CA ASP A 41 -19.96 10.72 14.82
C ASP A 41 -18.48 11.16 14.93
N ILE A 42 -18.11 12.13 14.11
CA ILE A 42 -16.76 12.70 14.01
C ILE A 42 -16.40 13.49 15.28
N GLN A 43 -17.40 13.95 16.04
CA GLN A 43 -17.23 14.60 17.34
C GLN A 43 -16.59 13.67 18.39
N HIS A 44 -17.01 12.40 18.45
CA HIS A 44 -16.48 11.43 19.42
C HIS A 44 -15.50 10.41 18.82
N ALA A 45 -15.16 10.55 17.54
CA ALA A 45 -14.21 9.68 16.85
C ALA A 45 -12.81 9.70 17.51
N PHE A 46 -12.26 8.49 17.73
CA PHE A 46 -10.86 8.21 18.03
C PHE A 46 -10.28 8.93 19.27
N PRO A 47 -10.75 8.67 20.51
CA PRO A 47 -10.42 9.48 21.68
C PRO A 47 -8.92 9.60 22.05
N GLN A 48 -8.04 8.76 21.47
CA GLN A 48 -6.61 8.67 21.79
C GLN A 48 -5.69 9.44 20.81
N HIS A 49 -6.20 9.99 19.70
CA HIS A 49 -5.37 10.76 18.76
C HIS A 49 -4.87 12.10 19.37
N PRO A 50 -3.57 12.46 19.20
CA PRO A 50 -3.03 13.73 19.68
C PRO A 50 -3.47 14.90 18.81
N TYR A 51 -3.41 16.13 19.36
CA TYR A 51 -3.64 17.38 18.63
C TYR A 51 -2.34 18.17 18.43
N LEU A 52 -2.18 18.81 17.28
CA LEU A 52 -1.12 19.79 17.03
C LEU A 52 -1.22 20.98 18.00
N VAL A 53 -0.08 21.56 18.38
CA VAL A 53 0.01 22.70 19.32
C VAL A 53 0.70 23.91 18.67
N PRO A 54 0.35 25.17 19.01
CA PRO A 54 0.97 26.35 18.41
C PRO A 54 2.48 26.49 18.67
N GLU A 55 3.00 25.86 19.71
CA GLU A 55 4.40 25.97 20.13
C GLU A 55 5.35 24.95 19.45
N LEU A 56 4.88 24.23 18.43
CA LEU A 56 5.65 23.17 17.75
C LEU A 56 7.05 23.61 17.30
N GLN A 57 8.03 22.73 17.50
CA GLN A 57 9.35 22.84 16.89
C GLN A 57 9.33 22.08 15.57
N LEU A 58 9.26 22.82 14.48
CA LEU A 58 9.17 22.25 13.14
C LEU A 58 10.56 21.81 12.62
N ASP A 59 10.67 20.57 12.15
CA ASP A 59 11.84 20.13 11.41
C ASP A 59 11.78 20.66 9.97
N THR A 60 12.78 21.48 9.67
CA THR A 60 12.94 22.23 8.42
C THR A 60 14.15 21.75 7.61
N GLN A 61 14.72 20.57 7.94
CA GLN A 61 15.87 20.00 7.24
C GLN A 61 15.59 19.68 5.76
N SER A 62 14.42 19.12 5.45
CA SER A 62 13.98 18.87 4.08
C SER A 62 13.73 20.20 3.34
N PRO A 63 14.17 20.35 2.08
CA PRO A 63 13.88 21.55 1.29
C PRO A 63 12.43 21.59 0.78
N GLY A 64 11.70 20.48 0.84
CA GLY A 64 10.41 20.32 0.16
C GLY A 64 9.18 20.20 1.04
N VAL A 65 9.36 19.89 2.32
CA VAL A 65 8.29 19.58 3.29
C VAL A 65 8.81 19.99 4.66
N ILE A 66 7.96 20.61 5.47
CA ILE A 66 8.18 20.84 6.89
C ILE A 66 7.48 19.73 7.69
N TYR A 67 8.14 19.23 8.73
CA TYR A 67 7.59 18.19 9.60
C TYR A 67 7.35 18.69 11.02
N ALA A 68 6.25 18.25 11.63
CA ALA A 68 6.08 18.32 13.09
C ALA A 68 6.57 16.99 13.69
N THR A 69 7.52 17.05 14.62
CA THR A 69 8.09 15.85 15.26
C THR A 69 7.50 15.62 16.64
N GLY A 70 7.16 14.36 16.93
CA GLY A 70 6.66 13.93 18.22
C GLY A 70 7.31 12.61 18.63
N THR A 71 7.15 12.28 19.92
CA THR A 71 7.63 11.05 20.53
C THR A 71 6.45 10.31 21.14
N SER A 72 6.25 9.07 20.72
CA SER A 72 5.32 8.13 21.35
C SER A 72 6.01 7.31 22.44
N THR A 73 5.29 6.99 23.51
CA THR A 73 5.76 6.11 24.57
C THR A 73 4.94 4.82 24.57
N TRP A 74 5.63 3.68 24.66
CA TRP A 74 5.03 2.34 24.61
C TRP A 74 5.48 1.48 25.78
N GLN A 75 4.54 0.73 26.36
CA GLN A 75 4.80 -0.32 27.33
C GLN A 75 4.66 -1.68 26.65
N THR A 76 5.50 -2.63 27.05
CA THR A 76 5.66 -3.95 26.40
C THR A 76 5.18 -5.12 27.25
N SER A 77 4.90 -4.87 28.52
CA SER A 77 4.38 -5.88 29.43
C SER A 77 3.55 -5.27 30.57
N THR A 78 2.72 -6.10 31.21
CA THR A 78 2.05 -5.79 32.47
C THR A 78 2.42 -6.83 33.52
N GLY A 79 2.91 -6.38 34.67
CA GLY A 79 3.42 -7.23 35.75
C GLY A 79 4.93 -7.07 35.97
N GLY A 80 5.54 -8.03 36.66
CA GLY A 80 6.97 -8.00 37.04
C GLY A 80 7.95 -8.46 35.95
N CYS A 81 7.63 -8.23 34.68
CA CYS A 81 8.48 -8.62 33.55
C CYS A 81 9.50 -7.52 33.25
N PRO A 82 10.78 -7.86 32.97
CA PRO A 82 11.83 -6.87 32.72
C PRO A 82 11.90 -6.35 31.27
N LEU A 83 10.88 -6.59 30.43
CA LEU A 83 10.87 -6.00 29.08
C LEU A 83 10.87 -4.47 29.15
N PRO A 84 11.66 -3.78 28.30
CA PRO A 84 11.76 -2.33 28.32
C PRO A 84 10.48 -1.68 27.78
N SER A 85 10.04 -0.60 28.42
CA SER A 85 9.23 0.42 27.73
C SER A 85 10.12 1.15 26.73
N PHE A 86 9.59 1.52 25.57
CA PHE A 86 10.36 2.20 24.52
C PHE A 86 9.67 3.49 24.04
N GLU A 87 10.48 4.39 23.49
CA GLU A 87 10.02 5.59 22.81
C GLU A 87 10.22 5.43 21.30
N LYS A 88 9.20 5.75 20.49
CA LYS A 88 9.33 5.88 19.03
C LYS A 88 9.12 7.33 18.63
N ARG A 89 10.13 7.92 17.99
CA ARG A 89 10.02 9.24 17.35
C ARG A 89 9.30 9.12 16.02
N TYR A 90 8.50 10.12 15.68
CA TYR A 90 7.67 10.14 14.49
C TYR A 90 7.60 11.57 13.92
N ALA A 91 7.48 11.70 12.60
CA ALA A 91 7.52 12.98 11.90
C ALA A 91 6.34 13.12 10.94
N LEU A 92 5.41 14.03 11.23
CA LEU A 92 4.24 14.28 10.39
C LEU A 92 4.52 15.40 9.37
N PRO A 93 4.27 15.19 8.07
CA PRO A 93 4.36 16.26 7.08
C PRO A 93 3.20 17.24 7.28
N VAL A 94 3.52 18.46 7.72
CA VAL A 94 2.52 19.54 7.96
C VAL A 94 2.41 20.52 6.80
N THR A 95 2.98 20.21 5.63
CA THR A 95 2.94 21.05 4.42
C THR A 95 2.90 20.22 3.15
N ALA A 96 2.39 20.78 2.07
CA ALA A 96 2.50 20.24 0.71
C ALA A 96 3.24 21.20 -0.25
N ARG A 97 3.86 20.65 -1.30
CA ARG A 97 4.52 21.44 -2.37
C ARG A 97 3.53 22.09 -3.35
N CYS A 98 2.43 21.40 -3.66
CA CYS A 98 1.45 21.78 -4.68
C CYS A 98 0.03 21.74 -4.09
N PRO A 99 -0.99 22.33 -4.74
CA PRO A 99 -2.37 22.01 -4.43
C PRO A 99 -2.75 20.60 -4.92
N ILE A 100 -3.96 20.12 -4.59
CA ILE A 100 -4.62 18.99 -5.26
C ILE A 100 -5.50 19.56 -6.37
N ASN A 101 -5.38 19.02 -7.58
CA ASN A 101 -6.14 19.43 -8.75
C ASN A 101 -7.54 18.78 -8.73
N ILE A 102 -8.57 19.56 -8.46
CA ILE A 102 -9.97 19.10 -8.42
C ILE A 102 -10.65 19.48 -9.73
N SER A 103 -11.33 18.53 -10.36
CA SER A 103 -12.15 18.76 -11.56
C SER A 103 -13.59 18.33 -11.30
N LEU A 104 -14.54 19.21 -11.56
CA LEU A 104 -15.97 18.89 -11.52
C LEU A 104 -16.43 18.54 -12.94
N ARG A 105 -17.18 17.44 -13.09
CA ARG A 105 -17.69 16.98 -14.39
C ARG A 105 -19.18 16.65 -14.31
N PRO A 106 -20.02 17.09 -15.25
CA PRO A 106 -21.40 16.65 -15.32
C PRO A 106 -21.45 15.14 -15.61
N ASN A 107 -22.47 14.46 -15.09
CA ASN A 107 -22.73 13.03 -15.29
C ASN A 107 -21.56 12.08 -14.94
N TYR A 108 -20.66 12.46 -14.03
CA TYR A 108 -19.59 11.57 -13.56
C TYR A 108 -20.16 10.47 -12.65
N PRO A 109 -20.09 9.17 -13.03
CA PRO A 109 -20.75 8.10 -12.29
C PRO A 109 -19.96 7.74 -11.03
N ILE A 110 -20.32 8.35 -9.90
CA ILE A 110 -19.96 7.86 -8.57
C ILE A 110 -21.16 7.07 -8.03
N ALA A 111 -21.13 5.75 -8.14
CA ALA A 111 -22.17 4.93 -7.52
C ALA A 111 -22.17 5.10 -5.99
N ASN A 112 -23.33 4.86 -5.37
CA ASN A 112 -23.61 4.99 -3.93
C ASN A 112 -23.65 6.42 -3.37
N LEU A 113 -23.44 7.49 -4.17
CA LEU A 113 -23.75 8.86 -3.72
C LEU A 113 -25.26 9.06 -3.48
N ASP A 114 -26.12 8.26 -4.12
CA ASP A 114 -27.57 8.21 -3.88
C ASP A 114 -27.92 8.03 -2.38
N SER A 115 -27.05 7.36 -1.61
CA SER A 115 -27.20 7.15 -0.16
C SER A 115 -27.19 8.45 0.64
N PHE A 116 -26.56 9.51 0.10
CA PHE A 116 -26.50 10.86 0.69
C PHE A 116 -27.36 11.88 -0.07
N GLY A 117 -28.16 11.43 -1.05
CA GLY A 117 -28.99 12.27 -1.90
C GLY A 117 -28.34 12.69 -3.23
N GLN A 118 -29.18 12.83 -4.25
CA GLN A 118 -28.78 13.00 -5.66
C GLN A 118 -28.27 14.40 -6.04
N SER A 119 -28.02 15.28 -5.08
CA SER A 119 -27.77 16.71 -5.35
C SER A 119 -26.30 17.11 -5.51
N GLY A 120 -25.36 16.25 -5.10
CA GLY A 120 -23.94 16.41 -5.43
C GLY A 120 -23.22 17.58 -4.73
N HIS A 121 -23.79 18.14 -3.64
CA HIS A 121 -23.17 19.23 -2.89
C HIS A 121 -21.83 18.83 -2.25
N ILE A 122 -21.59 17.53 -2.03
CA ILE A 122 -20.35 16.99 -1.43
C ILE A 122 -19.09 17.59 -2.09
N ALA A 123 -19.10 17.82 -3.41
CA ALA A 123 -17.96 18.40 -4.13
C ALA A 123 -17.67 19.86 -3.71
N ILE A 124 -18.69 20.72 -3.67
CA ILE A 124 -18.60 22.12 -3.22
C ILE A 124 -18.20 22.17 -1.74
N LEU A 125 -18.85 21.35 -0.93
CA LEU A 125 -18.62 21.28 0.52
C LEU A 125 -17.19 20.81 0.81
N THR A 126 -16.61 19.92 -0.01
CA THR A 126 -15.20 19.49 0.14
C THR A 126 -14.24 20.65 -0.09
N LEU A 127 -14.47 21.49 -1.10
CA LEU A 127 -13.68 22.70 -1.38
C LEU A 127 -13.79 23.71 -0.23
N ALA A 128 -15.00 23.89 0.32
CA ALA A 128 -15.27 24.77 1.45
C ALA A 128 -14.59 24.28 2.74
N TRP A 129 -14.67 22.97 3.04
CA TRP A 129 -13.96 22.38 4.18
C TRP A 129 -12.44 22.41 4.02
N ALA A 130 -11.91 22.23 2.80
CA ALA A 130 -10.48 22.39 2.51
C ALA A 130 -9.96 23.80 2.85
N TYR A 131 -10.78 24.84 2.63
CA TYR A 131 -10.50 26.20 3.14
C TYR A 131 -10.48 26.24 4.67
N VAL A 132 -11.51 25.71 5.35
CA VAL A 132 -11.61 25.74 6.82
C VAL A 132 -10.42 25.03 7.48
N LEU A 133 -10.05 23.84 7.00
CA LEU A 133 -8.89 23.08 7.47
C LEU A 133 -7.59 23.86 7.24
N SER A 134 -7.45 24.49 6.07
CA SER A 134 -6.29 25.34 5.76
C SER A 134 -6.22 26.62 6.61
N GLN A 135 -7.34 27.25 6.91
CA GLN A 135 -7.39 28.43 7.78
C GLN A 135 -7.02 28.05 9.20
N ARG A 136 -7.55 26.94 9.73
CA ARG A 136 -7.17 26.41 11.05
C ARG A 136 -5.69 26.04 11.10
N TRP A 137 -5.14 25.49 10.01
CA TRP A 137 -3.70 25.24 9.87
C TRP A 137 -2.86 26.52 9.99
N THR A 138 -3.27 27.66 9.40
CA THR A 138 -2.55 28.94 9.55
C THR A 138 -2.52 29.46 11.00
N GLU A 139 -3.49 29.06 11.83
CA GLU A 139 -3.56 29.46 13.25
C GLU A 139 -2.71 28.57 14.17
N ILE A 140 -2.32 27.38 13.72
CA ILE A 140 -1.59 26.39 14.53
C ILE A 140 -0.13 26.28 14.12
N ILE A 141 0.20 26.29 12.81
CA ILE A 141 1.56 25.99 12.35
C ILE A 141 2.47 27.23 12.44
N PRO A 142 3.57 27.18 13.21
CA PRO A 142 4.53 28.28 13.29
C PRO A 142 5.05 28.75 11.92
N GLY A 143 4.96 30.05 11.67
CA GLY A 143 5.43 30.65 10.42
C GLY A 143 4.52 30.46 9.21
N ALA A 144 3.31 29.90 9.38
CA ALA A 144 2.26 30.03 8.38
C ALA A 144 1.78 31.50 8.29
N ALA A 145 1.58 31.99 7.08
CA ALA A 145 0.94 33.28 6.83
C ALA A 145 -0.59 33.11 6.92
N PRO A 146 -1.34 34.16 7.33
CA PRO A 146 -2.80 34.18 7.18
C PRO A 146 -3.20 33.91 5.73
N ILE A 147 -4.41 33.37 5.51
CA ILE A 147 -4.89 33.18 4.14
C ILE A 147 -5.01 34.54 3.42
N GLU A 148 -4.59 34.56 2.16
CA GLU A 148 -4.79 35.68 1.24
C GLU A 148 -5.73 35.26 0.09
N TYR A 149 -6.58 36.18 -0.36
CA TYR A 149 -7.36 35.97 -1.59
C TYR A 149 -6.53 36.32 -2.82
N THR A 150 -6.67 35.54 -3.89
CA THR A 150 -6.04 35.86 -5.17
C THR A 150 -6.94 36.76 -6.02
N THR A 151 -6.45 37.12 -7.20
CA THR A 151 -7.23 37.80 -8.25
C THR A 151 -8.20 36.85 -8.99
N SER A 152 -8.16 35.54 -8.72
CA SER A 152 -9.10 34.60 -9.32
C SER A 152 -10.44 34.65 -8.58
N LEU A 153 -11.53 34.66 -9.34
CA LEU A 153 -12.90 34.78 -8.86
C LEU A 153 -13.79 33.78 -9.60
N ALA A 154 -14.70 33.12 -8.89
CA ALA A 154 -15.76 32.32 -9.50
C ALA A 154 -16.66 33.18 -10.41
N ALA A 155 -17.19 32.57 -11.48
CA ALA A 155 -18.11 33.25 -12.39
C ALA A 155 -19.42 33.62 -11.70
N GLN A 156 -19.91 34.82 -11.99
CA GLN A 156 -21.19 35.36 -11.53
C GLN A 156 -22.07 35.68 -12.75
N PRO A 157 -23.39 35.51 -12.69
CA PRO A 157 -24.29 35.87 -13.78
C PRO A 157 -24.29 37.39 -13.96
N ASP A 158 -24.21 37.84 -15.22
CA ASP A 158 -24.24 39.27 -15.55
C ASP A 158 -25.58 39.90 -15.15
N SER A 159 -25.52 40.91 -14.28
CA SER A 159 -26.68 41.59 -13.69
C SER A 159 -27.54 42.43 -14.66
N SER A 160 -27.37 42.27 -15.98
CA SER A 160 -27.87 43.19 -17.01
C SER A 160 -29.01 42.70 -17.89
N ASP A 161 -29.36 41.41 -17.89
CA ASP A 161 -30.54 40.90 -18.61
C ASP A 161 -31.57 40.27 -17.67
N GLY A 162 -32.85 40.55 -17.95
CA GLY A 162 -33.94 40.28 -17.02
C GLY A 162 -34.55 38.88 -17.19
N PHE A 163 -34.57 38.11 -16.10
CA PHE A 163 -35.46 36.93 -15.90
C PHE A 163 -35.66 36.01 -17.13
N GLU A 164 -34.57 35.60 -17.78
CA GLU A 164 -34.58 34.33 -18.53
C GLU A 164 -34.19 33.17 -17.61
N GLU A 165 -34.64 31.96 -17.96
CA GLU A 165 -34.57 30.79 -17.09
C GLU A 165 -33.12 30.44 -16.73
N THR A 166 -32.77 30.59 -15.46
CA THR A 166 -31.42 30.31 -14.94
C THR A 166 -30.94 28.92 -15.33
N ASN A 167 -29.77 28.85 -16.00
CA ASN A 167 -29.10 27.60 -16.40
C ASN A 167 -29.10 26.55 -15.27
N ASP A 168 -29.25 25.29 -15.67
CA ASP A 168 -29.39 24.13 -14.79
C ASP A 168 -28.15 23.84 -13.92
N THR A 169 -27.03 24.52 -14.23
CA THR A 169 -25.72 24.37 -13.58
C THR A 169 -25.39 25.49 -12.56
N ALA A 170 -26.28 26.47 -12.38
CA ALA A 170 -26.03 27.58 -11.46
C ALA A 170 -26.18 27.18 -9.98
N ILE A 171 -25.09 27.28 -9.23
CA ILE A 171 -25.01 26.99 -7.79
C ILE A 171 -25.70 28.11 -7.01
N GLU A 172 -26.83 27.79 -6.37
CA GLU A 172 -27.54 28.74 -5.53
C GLU A 172 -26.98 28.74 -4.10
N LEU A 173 -26.61 29.92 -3.57
CA LEU A 173 -26.17 30.10 -2.18
C LEU A 173 -27.27 30.70 -1.28
N GLY A 174 -28.43 31.04 -1.86
CA GLY A 174 -29.52 31.70 -1.15
C GLY A 174 -29.26 33.19 -0.86
N VAL A 175 -29.64 33.64 0.34
CA VAL A 175 -29.44 35.01 0.83
C VAL A 175 -28.26 35.03 1.80
N VAL A 176 -27.20 35.75 1.44
CA VAL A 176 -25.91 35.75 2.15
C VAL A 176 -25.41 37.17 2.45
N THR A 177 -24.44 37.34 3.34
CA THR A 177 -23.74 38.64 3.52
C THR A 177 -22.75 38.89 2.38
N ASP A 178 -22.31 40.14 2.21
CA ASP A 178 -21.25 40.48 1.26
C ASP A 178 -19.93 39.74 1.57
N GLU A 179 -19.59 39.51 2.85
CA GLU A 179 -18.41 38.73 3.23
C GLU A 179 -18.53 37.25 2.85
N ALA A 180 -19.70 36.63 3.10
CA ALA A 180 -19.97 35.24 2.75
C ALA A 180 -19.96 35.04 1.23
N ALA A 181 -20.56 35.96 0.47
CA ALA A 181 -20.48 35.97 -0.98
C ALA A 181 -19.04 36.08 -1.48
N ARG A 182 -18.24 37.01 -0.96
CA ARG A 182 -16.83 37.17 -1.35
C ARG A 182 -15.99 35.92 -1.05
N TRP A 183 -16.29 35.23 0.04
CA TRP A 183 -15.63 33.98 0.43
C TRP A 183 -16.01 32.82 -0.50
N TRP A 184 -17.30 32.57 -0.76
CA TRP A 184 -17.73 31.54 -1.72
C TRP A 184 -17.13 31.75 -3.12
N VAL A 185 -17.04 33.00 -3.57
CA VAL A 185 -16.39 33.39 -4.84
C VAL A 185 -14.89 33.08 -4.86
N ALA A 186 -14.21 33.05 -3.71
CA ALA A 186 -12.81 32.60 -3.61
C ALA A 186 -12.69 31.07 -3.54
N VAL A 187 -13.56 30.40 -2.77
CA VAL A 187 -13.56 28.94 -2.61
C VAL A 187 -13.80 28.22 -3.94
N LEU A 188 -14.67 28.78 -4.78
CA LEU A 188 -15.08 28.21 -6.07
C LEU A 188 -14.45 28.91 -7.28
N ALA A 189 -13.39 29.69 -7.08
CA ALA A 189 -12.66 30.31 -8.18
C ALA A 189 -11.86 29.27 -8.98
N PRO A 190 -11.70 29.44 -10.31
CA PRO A 190 -10.81 28.62 -11.10
C PRO A 190 -9.34 28.80 -10.67
N GLY A 191 -8.57 27.72 -10.68
CA GLY A 191 -7.23 27.66 -10.08
C GLY A 191 -7.32 27.76 -8.56
N GLU A 192 -6.52 28.64 -7.97
CA GLU A 192 -6.50 28.91 -6.53
C GLU A 192 -7.07 30.31 -6.26
N GLY A 193 -8.32 30.41 -5.76
CA GLY A 193 -8.92 31.69 -5.35
C GLY A 193 -8.45 32.21 -3.99
N TRP A 194 -7.76 31.36 -3.23
CA TRP A 194 -7.19 31.64 -1.92
C TRP A 194 -5.87 30.88 -1.75
N LEU A 195 -4.98 31.40 -0.91
CA LEU A 195 -3.64 30.85 -0.67
C LEU A 195 -3.39 30.73 0.83
N ALA A 196 -3.05 29.52 1.29
CA ALA A 196 -2.59 29.23 2.66
C ALA A 196 -1.13 28.78 2.58
N LEU A 197 -0.19 29.67 2.91
CA LEU A 197 1.23 29.51 2.59
C LEU A 197 2.14 29.64 3.83
N THR A 198 3.32 29.04 3.74
CA THR A 198 4.48 29.31 4.61
C THR A 198 5.73 29.46 3.75
N LEU A 199 6.62 30.38 4.12
CA LEU A 199 7.88 30.64 3.40
C LEU A 199 9.01 29.80 4.00
N HIS A 200 9.49 28.81 3.25
CA HIS A 200 10.56 27.91 3.67
C HIS A 200 11.74 27.97 2.70
N ARG A 201 12.91 28.40 3.18
CA ARG A 201 14.16 28.49 2.37
C ARG A 201 13.97 29.17 1.00
N GLY A 202 13.15 30.22 0.94
CA GLY A 202 12.83 30.95 -0.30
C GLY A 202 11.78 30.30 -1.21
N THR A 203 11.23 29.15 -0.82
CA THR A 203 10.13 28.46 -1.53
C THR A 203 8.84 28.61 -0.72
N TYR A 204 7.72 28.84 -1.40
CA TYR A 204 6.40 28.80 -0.75
C TYR A 204 5.91 27.36 -0.67
N LEU A 205 5.65 26.89 0.54
CA LEU A 205 4.95 25.64 0.82
C LEU A 205 3.51 25.95 1.22
N ARG A 206 2.63 24.97 1.03
CA ARG A 206 1.18 25.09 1.14
C ARG A 206 0.63 24.30 2.32
N SER A 207 -0.55 24.69 2.78
CA SER A 207 -1.42 23.82 3.56
C SER A 207 -1.56 22.43 2.89
N PRO A 208 -1.53 21.31 3.65
CA PRO A 208 -1.84 19.98 3.12
C PRO A 208 -3.16 19.91 2.34
N TRP A 209 -4.15 20.71 2.77
CA TRP A 209 -5.50 20.82 2.20
C TRP A 209 -5.64 21.89 1.11
N SER A 210 -4.55 22.51 0.63
CA SER A 210 -4.65 23.42 -0.53
C SER A 210 -5.13 22.68 -1.79
N VAL A 211 -6.11 23.29 -2.46
CA VAL A 211 -6.80 22.75 -3.64
C VAL A 211 -6.77 23.77 -4.78
N SER A 212 -6.78 23.27 -6.01
CA SER A 212 -6.83 24.04 -7.25
C SER A 212 -7.97 23.50 -8.11
N LEU A 213 -8.99 24.31 -8.34
CA LEU A 213 -10.18 23.93 -9.11
C LEU A 213 -9.90 24.10 -10.61
N GLN A 214 -10.06 23.05 -11.42
CA GLN A 214 -9.95 23.20 -12.87
C GLN A 214 -11.08 24.08 -13.40
N PRO A 215 -10.80 25.00 -14.35
CA PRO A 215 -11.85 25.80 -14.99
C PRO A 215 -12.95 24.91 -15.58
N SER A 216 -14.20 25.24 -15.29
CA SER A 216 -15.38 24.68 -15.93
C SER A 216 -16.29 25.82 -16.34
N GLU A 217 -16.74 25.81 -17.59
CA GLU A 217 -17.63 26.83 -18.15
C GLU A 217 -19.07 26.74 -17.58
N GLU A 218 -19.38 25.64 -16.89
CA GLU A 218 -20.72 25.35 -16.34
C GLU A 218 -20.96 25.96 -14.95
N LEU A 219 -19.89 26.25 -14.19
CA LEU A 219 -19.99 26.66 -12.77
C LEU A 219 -20.22 28.18 -12.62
N THR A 220 -21.47 28.58 -12.38
CA THR A 220 -21.83 29.97 -12.02
C THR A 220 -22.45 30.04 -10.62
N LEU A 221 -22.12 31.08 -9.85
CA LEU A 221 -22.69 31.33 -8.53
C LEU A 221 -23.89 32.27 -8.59
N SER A 222 -25.03 31.85 -8.03
CA SER A 222 -26.24 32.65 -7.89
C SER A 222 -26.56 32.89 -6.41
N PHE A 223 -26.70 34.16 -6.02
CA PHE A 223 -26.99 34.54 -4.63
C PHE A 223 -27.59 35.95 -4.56
N ARG A 224 -28.21 36.27 -3.42
CA ARG A 224 -28.65 37.64 -3.10
C ARG A 224 -27.86 38.14 -1.89
N THR A 225 -27.20 39.29 -2.02
CA THR A 225 -26.49 39.89 -0.89
C THR A 225 -27.41 40.75 -0.03
N THR A 226 -27.23 40.67 1.28
CA THR A 226 -27.67 41.71 2.22
C THR A 226 -26.51 42.64 2.50
N PRO A 227 -26.63 43.96 2.24
CA PRO A 227 -25.50 44.88 2.30
C PRO A 227 -24.96 45.03 3.73
N PHE A 228 -23.73 44.60 3.97
CA PHE A 228 -23.06 44.68 5.27
C PHE A 228 -21.96 45.75 5.26
N ARG A 229 -21.85 46.52 6.35
CA ARG A 229 -20.97 47.69 6.41
C ARG A 229 -19.57 47.35 6.92
N SER A 230 -18.80 46.58 6.15
CA SER A 230 -17.36 46.42 6.36
C SER A 230 -16.57 46.79 5.10
N GLY A 231 -15.56 47.65 5.24
CA GLY A 231 -14.75 48.15 4.12
C GLY A 231 -13.49 47.32 3.84
N HIS A 232 -13.36 46.15 4.46
CA HIS A 232 -12.14 45.34 4.47
C HIS A 232 -12.48 43.89 4.13
N GLN A 233 -12.14 43.46 2.92
CA GLN A 233 -12.37 42.11 2.40
C GLN A 233 -11.34 41.10 2.95
N THR A 234 -11.10 41.10 4.26
CA THR A 234 -10.21 40.12 4.90
C THR A 234 -10.83 38.72 4.85
N PRO A 235 -10.06 37.67 4.52
CA PRO A 235 -10.56 36.30 4.57
C PRO A 235 -11.08 35.91 5.98
N PRO A 236 -12.18 35.15 6.08
CA PRO A 236 -12.81 34.81 7.35
C PRO A 236 -11.99 33.85 8.22
N SER A 237 -12.22 33.89 9.54
CA SER A 237 -11.71 32.85 10.45
C SER A 237 -12.26 31.47 10.11
N PHE A 238 -11.59 30.38 10.55
CA PHE A 238 -12.08 29.01 10.30
C PHE A 238 -13.49 28.81 10.88
N SER A 239 -13.79 29.39 12.05
CA SER A 239 -15.11 29.35 12.68
C SER A 239 -16.17 30.13 11.91
N THR A 240 -15.81 31.26 11.30
CA THR A 240 -16.73 32.06 10.48
C THR A 240 -17.04 31.34 9.17
N ALA A 241 -16.01 30.79 8.51
CA ALA A 241 -16.16 29.99 7.30
C ALA A 241 -16.99 28.71 7.56
N ALA A 242 -16.78 28.02 8.69
CA ALA A 242 -17.62 26.89 9.08
C ALA A 242 -19.10 27.29 9.33
N GLY A 243 -19.36 28.54 9.75
CA GLY A 243 -20.72 29.10 9.79
C GLY A 243 -21.34 29.23 8.39
N TYR A 244 -20.60 29.76 7.42
CA TYR A 244 -21.07 29.87 6.03
C TYR A 244 -21.36 28.50 5.38
N ILE A 245 -20.63 27.45 5.77
CA ILE A 245 -20.93 26.07 5.37
C ILE A 245 -22.23 25.57 6.04
N ALA A 246 -22.45 25.91 7.31
CA ALA A 246 -23.68 25.56 8.04
C ALA A 246 -24.92 26.17 7.37
N ASP A 247 -24.84 27.44 7.02
CA ASP A 247 -25.92 28.19 6.36
C ASP A 247 -26.24 27.58 4.99
N TYR A 248 -25.22 27.23 4.20
CA TYR A 248 -25.38 26.55 2.91
C TYR A 248 -25.98 25.14 3.06
N ALA A 249 -25.47 24.34 4.00
CA ALA A 249 -26.00 22.99 4.25
C ALA A 249 -27.47 23.04 4.70
N SER A 250 -27.83 23.96 5.60
CA SER A 250 -29.20 24.19 6.08
C SER A 250 -30.12 24.76 4.98
N TYR A 251 -29.58 25.48 4.00
CA TYR A 251 -30.35 25.99 2.86
C TYR A 251 -30.81 24.85 1.95
N HIS A 252 -29.89 23.93 1.65
CA HIS A 252 -30.08 22.81 0.71
C HIS A 252 -30.57 21.51 1.35
N GLY A 253 -30.61 21.38 2.68
CA GLY A 253 -30.88 20.10 3.37
C GLY A 253 -29.74 19.09 3.13
N ALA A 254 -28.50 19.59 3.16
CA ALA A 254 -27.29 18.88 2.77
C ALA A 254 -26.33 18.63 3.96
N GLU A 255 -26.85 18.52 5.17
CA GLU A 255 -26.07 18.33 6.41
C GLU A 255 -25.28 17.01 6.38
N ASP A 256 -25.92 15.88 6.01
CA ASP A 256 -25.24 14.59 5.83
C ASP A 256 -24.13 14.65 4.75
N GLN A 257 -24.43 15.32 3.63
CA GLN A 257 -23.45 15.58 2.58
C GLN A 257 -22.31 16.48 3.04
N SER A 258 -22.51 17.34 4.05
CA SER A 258 -21.49 18.18 4.63
C SER A 258 -20.59 17.42 5.62
N CYS A 259 -21.14 16.46 6.36
CA CYS A 259 -20.37 15.53 7.19
C CYS A 259 -19.51 14.59 6.31
N ALA A 260 -20.08 14.01 5.24
CA ALA A 260 -19.31 13.30 4.22
C ALA A 260 -18.28 14.22 3.52
N ALA A 261 -18.70 15.46 3.25
CA ALA A 261 -17.92 16.67 2.96
C ALA A 261 -16.57 16.76 3.69
N PHE A 262 -16.72 16.83 5.00
CA PHE A 262 -15.65 17.05 5.93
C PHE A 262 -14.70 15.86 6.00
N ALA A 263 -15.24 14.64 6.00
CA ALA A 263 -14.44 13.41 5.91
C ALA A 263 -13.63 13.33 4.59
N ALA A 264 -14.23 13.68 3.45
CA ALA A 264 -13.54 13.74 2.17
C ALA A 264 -12.42 14.80 2.16
N ALA A 265 -12.67 15.97 2.77
CA ALA A 265 -11.65 17.01 2.93
C ALA A 265 -10.48 16.55 3.82
N LEU A 266 -10.75 15.85 4.92
CA LEU A 266 -9.71 15.23 5.77
C LEU A 266 -8.90 14.15 5.04
N LEU A 267 -9.45 13.52 4.00
CA LEU A 267 -8.72 12.53 3.18
C LEU A 267 -7.92 13.15 2.02
N LEU A 268 -8.00 14.45 1.78
CA LEU A 268 -7.25 15.13 0.70
C LEU A 268 -5.72 14.91 0.78
N PRO A 269 -5.04 15.07 1.94
CA PRO A 269 -3.60 14.81 2.02
C PRO A 269 -3.23 13.36 1.71
N THR A 270 -4.07 12.40 2.11
CA THR A 270 -3.89 10.96 1.79
C THR A 270 -4.11 10.70 0.30
N ARG A 271 -5.15 11.30 -0.31
CA ARG A 271 -5.45 11.20 -1.74
C ARG A 271 -4.25 11.62 -2.58
N ARG A 272 -3.58 12.72 -2.21
CA ARG A 272 -2.39 13.26 -2.85
C ARG A 272 -1.24 12.24 -2.99
N TYR A 273 -1.09 11.31 -2.05
CA TYR A 273 -0.08 10.26 -2.11
C TYR A 273 -0.35 9.25 -3.23
N VAL A 274 -1.63 9.05 -3.57
CA VAL A 274 -2.08 8.17 -4.66
C VAL A 274 -2.14 8.91 -6.00
N SER A 275 -2.65 10.14 -6.00
CA SER A 275 -2.65 11.03 -7.18
C SER A 275 -2.97 12.48 -6.79
N ASP A 276 -2.33 13.41 -7.49
CA ASP A 276 -2.56 14.86 -7.40
C ASP A 276 -3.91 15.31 -8.01
N LYS A 277 -4.65 14.41 -8.68
CA LYS A 277 -5.90 14.72 -9.39
C LYS A 277 -7.11 14.06 -8.74
N LEU A 278 -8.21 14.78 -8.68
CA LEU A 278 -9.46 14.29 -8.10
C LEU A 278 -10.65 14.75 -8.97
N CYS A 279 -11.49 13.80 -9.40
CA CYS A 279 -12.67 14.07 -10.22
C CYS A 279 -13.92 13.88 -9.35
N TRP A 280 -14.85 14.83 -9.45
CA TRP A 280 -16.14 14.82 -8.75
C TRP A 280 -17.28 15.08 -9.74
N PRO A 281 -18.51 14.63 -9.45
CA PRO A 281 -19.70 15.10 -10.15
C PRO A 281 -19.89 16.60 -9.95
N CYS A 282 -20.41 17.27 -10.98
CA CYS A 282 -20.98 18.59 -10.84
C CYS A 282 -22.28 18.50 -10.00
N PRO A 283 -22.56 19.44 -9.08
CA PRO A 283 -23.86 19.52 -8.41
C PRO A 283 -24.99 19.63 -9.45
N SER A 284 -26.12 18.96 -9.17
CA SER A 284 -27.32 19.06 -10.00
C SER A 284 -28.38 19.87 -9.27
N ARG A 285 -29.13 20.72 -9.97
CA ARG A 285 -30.25 21.44 -9.38
C ARG A 285 -31.38 20.47 -9.04
N HIS A 286 -31.83 20.52 -7.79
CA HIS A 286 -33.05 19.85 -7.35
C HIS A 286 -34.14 20.89 -7.09
N ASN A 287 -35.31 20.68 -7.69
CA ASN A 287 -36.44 21.61 -7.61
C ASN A 287 -37.26 21.48 -6.31
N GLU A 288 -37.05 20.40 -5.56
CA GLU A 288 -37.72 20.16 -4.29
C GLU A 288 -36.76 20.40 -3.13
N ARG A 289 -37.14 21.33 -2.24
CA ARG A 289 -36.39 21.60 -1.01
C ARG A 289 -36.57 20.41 -0.06
N PRO A 290 -35.50 19.70 0.35
CA PRO A 290 -35.63 18.58 1.27
C PRO A 290 -36.25 19.01 2.60
N GLU A 291 -36.97 18.10 3.27
CA GLU A 291 -37.31 18.31 4.68
C GLU A 291 -36.01 18.31 5.51
N PRO A 292 -35.82 19.25 6.44
CA PRO A 292 -34.58 19.35 7.19
C PRO A 292 -34.38 18.09 8.04
N PRO A 293 -33.20 17.45 8.00
CA PRO A 293 -32.93 16.24 8.76
C PRO A 293 -33.03 16.49 10.28
N ALA A 294 -33.24 15.41 11.03
CA ALA A 294 -33.28 15.48 12.49
C ALA A 294 -31.93 15.98 13.04
N ARG A 295 -31.96 17.13 13.72
CA ARG A 295 -30.84 17.86 14.35
C ARG A 295 -29.52 17.08 14.45
N GLN A 296 -28.59 17.40 13.56
CA GLN A 296 -27.18 17.03 13.71
C GLN A 296 -26.46 17.98 14.68
N CYS A 297 -25.37 17.52 15.28
CA CYS A 297 -24.49 18.41 16.02
C CYS A 297 -23.64 19.21 15.02
N TRP A 298 -23.57 20.52 15.19
CA TRP A 298 -22.79 21.40 14.33
C TRP A 298 -21.82 22.24 15.18
N PRO A 299 -20.54 22.38 14.79
CA PRO A 299 -19.88 21.81 13.60
C PRO A 299 -19.65 20.28 13.71
N PRO A 300 -19.21 19.58 12.63
CA PRO A 300 -19.07 18.12 12.63
C PRO A 300 -18.14 17.51 13.70
N TRP A 301 -17.21 18.31 14.25
CA TRP A 301 -16.32 17.93 15.35
C TRP A 301 -16.86 18.30 16.75
N GLY A 302 -18.06 18.88 16.84
CA GLY A 302 -18.70 19.31 18.08
C GLY A 302 -18.11 20.57 18.72
N GLU A 303 -18.37 20.73 20.02
CA GLU A 303 -17.96 21.91 20.80
C GLU A 303 -16.45 21.94 21.13
N ASP A 304 -15.78 20.78 21.22
CA ASP A 304 -14.35 20.75 21.53
C ASP A 304 -13.51 21.07 20.29
N ARG A 305 -12.96 22.29 20.25
CA ARG A 305 -12.01 22.72 19.21
C ARG A 305 -10.78 21.79 19.11
N ARG A 306 -10.37 21.11 20.20
CA ARG A 306 -9.25 20.17 20.12
C ARG A 306 -9.59 18.98 19.24
N GLN A 307 -10.85 18.56 19.12
CA GLN A 307 -11.22 17.47 18.23
C GLN A 307 -10.91 17.80 16.76
N LEU A 308 -11.12 19.04 16.32
CA LEU A 308 -10.65 19.50 15.00
C LEU A 308 -9.13 19.42 14.88
N ASP A 309 -8.40 19.86 15.89
CA ASP A 309 -6.93 19.86 15.89
C ASP A 309 -6.35 18.42 15.92
N ARG A 310 -7.07 17.46 16.53
CA ARG A 310 -6.77 16.03 16.48
C ARG A 310 -7.03 15.43 15.09
N LEU A 311 -8.17 15.76 14.47
CA LEU A 311 -8.50 15.33 13.11
C LEU A 311 -7.52 15.88 12.05
N LEU A 312 -7.04 17.12 12.22
CA LEU A 312 -5.94 17.68 11.42
C LEU A 312 -4.66 16.86 11.57
N THR A 313 -4.35 16.39 12.79
CA THR A 313 -3.19 15.54 13.08
C THR A 313 -3.29 14.19 12.36
N MET A 314 -4.44 13.51 12.46
CA MET A 314 -4.72 12.28 11.72
C MET A 314 -4.64 12.47 10.20
N SER A 315 -5.21 13.56 9.69
CA SER A 315 -5.22 13.90 8.26
C SER A 315 -3.82 14.21 7.71
N CYS A 316 -2.92 14.78 8.52
CA CYS A 316 -1.49 14.88 8.20
C CYS A 316 -0.75 13.53 8.21
N ASN A 317 -1.25 12.51 8.93
CA ASN A 317 -0.67 11.17 8.92
C ASN A 317 -1.12 10.35 7.70
N THR A 318 -0.67 10.75 6.51
CA THR A 318 -1.08 10.12 5.25
C THR A 318 -0.72 8.63 5.17
N ILE A 319 0.45 8.23 5.71
CA ILE A 319 0.87 6.83 5.80
C ILE A 319 -0.02 6.06 6.78
N GLY A 320 -0.31 6.66 7.94
CA GLY A 320 -1.24 6.13 8.93
C GLY A 320 -2.64 5.88 8.36
N MET A 321 -3.18 6.84 7.63
CA MET A 321 -4.48 6.70 6.95
C MET A 321 -4.46 5.59 5.89
N LEU A 322 -3.38 5.40 5.14
CA LEU A 322 -3.23 4.27 4.21
C LEU A 322 -3.15 2.93 4.95
N SER A 323 -2.47 2.88 6.11
CA SER A 323 -2.41 1.70 6.98
C SER A 323 -3.80 1.32 7.52
N LEU A 324 -4.56 2.31 8.00
CA LEU A 324 -5.93 2.12 8.50
C LEU A 324 -6.90 1.64 7.40
N VAL A 325 -6.85 2.20 6.19
CA VAL A 325 -7.67 1.71 5.07
C VAL A 325 -7.30 0.27 4.71
N SER A 326 -6.01 -0.04 4.67
CA SER A 326 -5.48 -1.38 4.36
C SER A 326 -5.78 -2.42 5.45
N SER A 327 -6.00 -1.99 6.70
CA SER A 327 -6.32 -2.85 7.84
C SER A 327 -7.56 -3.72 7.63
N SER A 328 -8.53 -3.23 6.87
CA SER A 328 -9.77 -3.94 6.52
C SER A 328 -9.52 -5.33 5.90
N PHE A 329 -8.40 -5.51 5.21
CA PHE A 329 -8.01 -6.75 4.53
C PHE A 329 -7.27 -7.75 5.44
N VAL A 330 -6.93 -7.35 6.66
CA VAL A 330 -6.10 -8.13 7.60
C VAL A 330 -6.99 -8.96 8.52
N ASP A 331 -6.83 -10.28 8.46
CA ASP A 331 -7.33 -11.20 9.48
C ASP A 331 -6.09 -11.80 10.20
N PRO A 332 -5.92 -11.57 11.52
CA PRO A 332 -4.72 -11.96 12.25
C PRO A 332 -4.55 -13.47 12.44
N ASP A 333 -5.52 -14.29 12.03
CA ASP A 333 -5.43 -15.75 12.04
C ASP A 333 -5.04 -16.31 10.65
N ILE A 334 -4.81 -15.45 9.64
CA ILE A 334 -4.35 -15.83 8.29
C ILE A 334 -2.83 -15.71 8.21
N PRO A 335 -2.05 -16.79 8.02
CA PRO A 335 -0.60 -16.68 7.95
C PRO A 335 -0.10 -16.15 6.59
N CYS A 336 1.11 -15.60 6.58
CA CYS A 336 1.73 -14.93 5.43
C CYS A 336 1.83 -15.79 4.17
N ASN A 337 1.95 -17.11 4.30
CA ASN A 337 2.03 -18.07 3.17
C ASN A 337 0.70 -18.35 2.46
N VAL A 338 -0.41 -17.79 2.95
CA VAL A 338 -1.72 -17.80 2.25
C VAL A 338 -2.38 -16.41 2.20
N GLY A 339 -1.71 -15.37 2.72
CA GLY A 339 -2.28 -14.03 2.85
C GLY A 339 -2.67 -13.38 1.51
N GLY A 340 -1.89 -13.64 0.45
CA GLY A 340 -2.20 -13.17 -0.90
C GLY A 340 -3.42 -13.86 -1.49
N ALA A 341 -3.56 -15.18 -1.35
CA ALA A 341 -4.76 -15.91 -1.77
C ALA A 341 -6.03 -15.41 -1.03
N TRP A 342 -5.92 -15.17 0.28
CA TRP A 342 -6.98 -14.53 1.08
C TRP A 342 -7.38 -13.15 0.53
N MET A 343 -6.41 -12.27 0.28
CA MET A 343 -6.66 -10.92 -0.25
C MET A 343 -7.24 -10.94 -1.67
N GLN A 344 -6.84 -11.88 -2.53
CA GLN A 344 -7.47 -12.05 -3.84
C GLN A 344 -8.95 -12.42 -3.72
N GLY A 345 -9.37 -13.14 -2.67
CA GLY A 345 -10.78 -13.38 -2.38
C GLY A 345 -11.55 -12.08 -2.13
N ALA A 346 -10.96 -11.17 -1.35
CA ALA A 346 -11.50 -9.82 -1.11
C ALA A 346 -11.54 -8.99 -2.41
N PHE A 347 -10.43 -8.96 -3.15
CA PHE A 347 -10.33 -8.18 -4.38
C PHE A 347 -11.26 -8.70 -5.45
N ALA A 348 -11.54 -10.00 -5.53
CA ALA A 348 -12.51 -10.56 -6.47
C ALA A 348 -13.98 -10.15 -6.22
N ILE A 349 -14.29 -9.64 -5.02
CA ILE A 349 -15.55 -8.95 -4.71
C ILE A 349 -15.44 -7.47 -5.11
N ILE A 350 -14.38 -6.77 -4.68
CA ILE A 350 -14.20 -5.34 -5.00
C ILE A 350 -14.08 -5.10 -6.51
N ASP A 351 -13.50 -6.04 -7.26
CA ASP A 351 -13.34 -6.02 -8.73
C ASP A 351 -14.64 -6.25 -9.52
N GLU A 352 -15.74 -6.54 -8.83
CA GLU A 352 -17.05 -6.59 -9.48
C GLU A 352 -17.50 -5.18 -9.85
N LEU A 353 -18.09 -4.99 -11.04
CA LEU A 353 -18.48 -3.63 -11.48
C LEU A 353 -19.42 -2.92 -10.48
N SER A 354 -20.22 -3.69 -9.73
CA SER A 354 -21.12 -3.17 -8.69
C SER A 354 -20.45 -2.89 -7.33
N ALA A 355 -19.15 -3.17 -7.20
CA ALA A 355 -18.31 -2.86 -6.04
C ALA A 355 -17.13 -1.91 -6.39
N GLN A 356 -16.63 -1.95 -7.63
CA GLN A 356 -15.59 -1.03 -8.13
C GLN A 356 -16.06 0.43 -8.15
N ALA A 357 -17.36 0.67 -8.28
CA ALA A 357 -17.93 2.00 -8.15
C ALA A 357 -18.23 2.30 -6.66
N PRO A 358 -17.49 3.17 -5.95
CA PRO A 358 -16.46 4.13 -6.40
C PRO A 358 -15.08 3.97 -5.71
N LEU A 359 -14.53 2.76 -5.63
CA LEU A 359 -13.33 2.47 -4.83
C LEU A 359 -12.02 2.69 -5.61
N VAL A 360 -11.17 3.59 -5.12
CA VAL A 360 -9.78 3.74 -5.58
C VAL A 360 -8.89 2.73 -4.84
N LEU A 361 -8.65 1.57 -5.47
CA LEU A 361 -7.73 0.55 -4.95
C LEU A 361 -6.25 1.00 -5.08
N ALA A 362 -5.76 1.67 -4.04
CA ALA A 362 -4.33 1.85 -3.77
C ALA A 362 -4.00 1.27 -2.39
N ILE A 363 -3.87 -0.06 -2.33
CA ILE A 363 -3.55 -0.76 -1.08
C ILE A 363 -2.04 -0.81 -0.93
N ALA A 364 -1.54 -0.15 0.10
CA ALA A 364 -0.14 -0.15 0.46
C ALA A 364 0.04 -0.99 1.72
N TYR A 365 0.94 -1.99 1.66
CA TYR A 365 1.26 -2.88 2.78
C TYR A 365 2.08 -2.14 3.86
N ILE A 366 1.46 -1.17 4.53
CA ILE A 366 2.13 -0.33 5.53
C ILE A 366 1.52 -0.57 6.90
N ILE A 367 2.37 -0.69 7.91
CA ILE A 367 1.99 -0.81 9.32
C ILE A 367 2.34 0.49 10.02
N ASP A 368 1.30 1.21 10.45
CA ASP A 368 1.44 2.41 11.28
C ASP A 368 0.82 2.16 12.66
N LEU A 369 1.65 1.73 13.61
CA LEU A 369 1.20 1.41 14.96
C LEU A 369 0.64 2.63 15.69
N HIS A 370 1.12 3.84 15.36
CA HIS A 370 0.61 5.11 15.88
C HIS A 370 -0.87 5.31 15.56
N SER A 371 -1.24 5.31 14.27
CA SER A 371 -2.64 5.45 13.86
C SER A 371 -3.52 4.33 14.38
N ALA A 372 -2.99 3.11 14.42
CA ALA A 372 -3.70 1.96 15.00
C ALA A 372 -4.03 2.18 16.48
N ALA A 373 -3.09 2.66 17.29
CA ALA A 373 -3.33 3.00 18.69
C ALA A 373 -4.27 4.22 18.86
N TRP A 374 -4.08 5.25 18.04
CA TRP A 374 -4.88 6.48 18.06
C TRP A 374 -6.37 6.26 17.77
N THR A 375 -6.67 5.31 16.89
CA THR A 375 -8.03 4.99 16.43
C THR A 375 -8.60 3.70 17.04
N GLU A 376 -7.90 3.08 17.98
CA GLU A 376 -8.20 1.74 18.55
C GLU A 376 -8.41 0.65 17.48
N SER A 377 -7.74 0.81 16.33
CA SER A 377 -7.83 -0.07 15.16
C SER A 377 -6.75 -1.15 15.13
N PHE A 378 -7.03 -2.22 14.39
CA PHE A 378 -6.14 -3.37 14.27
C PHE A 378 -5.52 -3.45 12.86
N VAL A 379 -4.26 -3.04 12.72
CA VAL A 379 -3.51 -3.05 11.44
C VAL A 379 -2.60 -4.26 11.26
N SER A 380 -2.12 -4.91 12.33
CA SER A 380 -1.19 -6.05 12.21
C SER A 380 -1.19 -6.99 13.40
N PHE A 381 -0.88 -8.27 13.14
CA PHE A 381 -0.75 -9.33 14.14
C PHE A 381 0.19 -9.00 15.32
N VAL A 382 1.14 -8.08 15.14
CA VAL A 382 2.09 -7.62 16.16
C VAL A 382 1.42 -6.86 17.32
N GLN A 383 0.22 -6.31 17.11
CA GLN A 383 -0.56 -5.64 18.17
C GLN A 383 -1.22 -6.61 19.16
N ARG A 384 -1.35 -7.89 18.82
CA ARG A 384 -1.93 -8.88 19.75
C ARG A 384 -0.96 -9.13 20.90
N ALA A 385 -1.50 -9.27 22.11
CA ALA A 385 -0.75 -9.81 23.24
C ALA A 385 -0.19 -11.21 22.89
N VAL A 386 0.97 -11.51 23.46
CA VAL A 386 1.58 -12.84 23.41
C VAL A 386 0.71 -13.82 24.21
N ALA A 387 0.55 -15.05 23.74
CA ALA A 387 -0.24 -16.05 24.46
C ALA A 387 0.35 -16.36 25.85
N ASP A 388 -0.53 -16.63 26.83
CA ASP A 388 -0.15 -17.09 28.18
C ASP A 388 0.38 -18.54 28.09
N TYR A 389 1.69 -18.72 27.91
CA TYR A 389 2.34 -20.04 27.84
C TYR A 389 2.63 -20.62 29.24
N PRO A 390 2.62 -21.97 29.42
CA PRO A 390 3.01 -22.60 30.66
C PRO A 390 4.54 -22.49 30.89
N PRO A 391 5.02 -22.49 32.15
CA PRO A 391 6.44 -22.58 32.45
C PRO A 391 7.08 -23.80 31.78
N HIS A 392 8.28 -23.62 31.21
CA HIS A 392 9.01 -24.66 30.46
C HIS A 392 8.29 -25.15 29.19
N VAL A 393 7.57 -24.26 28.51
CA VAL A 393 7.03 -24.54 27.17
C VAL A 393 8.16 -24.94 26.21
N GLU A 394 8.01 -26.08 25.52
CA GLU A 394 9.01 -26.57 24.54
C GLU A 394 8.88 -25.88 23.18
N THR A 395 7.67 -25.45 22.79
CA THR A 395 7.37 -24.87 21.48
C THR A 395 6.38 -23.71 21.56
N ILE A 396 6.65 -22.61 20.86
CA ILE A 396 5.75 -21.45 20.75
C ILE A 396 5.33 -21.23 19.30
N GLN A 397 4.23 -20.50 19.07
CA GLN A 397 3.86 -20.07 17.71
C GLN A 397 4.91 -19.07 17.19
N ARG A 398 5.29 -19.14 15.91
CA ARG A 398 6.17 -18.13 15.30
C ARG A 398 5.59 -16.71 15.37
N ALA A 399 4.26 -16.59 15.41
CA ALA A 399 3.58 -15.31 15.62
C ALA A 399 3.88 -14.70 17.00
N ASP A 400 4.08 -15.53 18.03
CA ASP A 400 4.45 -15.11 19.38
C ASP A 400 5.96 -14.92 19.54
N GLU A 401 6.77 -15.72 18.86
CA GLU A 401 8.20 -15.43 18.66
C GLU A 401 8.38 -14.02 18.10
N ALA A 402 7.76 -13.72 16.95
CA ALA A 402 7.84 -12.41 16.30
C ALA A 402 7.38 -11.26 17.21
N ARG A 403 6.30 -11.44 17.98
CA ARG A 403 5.85 -10.46 18.98
C ARG A 403 6.90 -10.27 20.07
N LEU A 404 7.49 -11.34 20.61
CA LEU A 404 8.53 -11.25 21.64
C LEU A 404 9.82 -10.62 21.12
N MET A 405 10.21 -10.88 19.87
CA MET A 405 11.35 -10.23 19.21
C MET A 405 11.10 -8.73 19.02
N PHE A 406 9.90 -8.32 18.61
CA PHE A 406 9.55 -6.91 18.53
C PHE A 406 9.49 -6.24 19.92
N LEU A 407 8.86 -6.89 20.90
CA LEU A 407 8.70 -6.34 22.25
C LEU A 407 10.00 -6.31 23.06
N SER A 408 11.04 -7.07 22.68
CA SER A 408 12.38 -6.95 23.28
C SER A 408 13.10 -5.67 22.87
N GLN A 409 12.73 -5.08 21.72
CA GLN A 409 13.35 -3.89 21.13
C GLN A 409 14.88 -4.02 20.96
N ALA A 410 15.36 -5.24 20.71
CA ALA A 410 16.75 -5.47 20.28
C ALA A 410 17.05 -4.69 18.98
N ASP A 411 18.32 -4.31 18.76
CA ASP A 411 18.74 -3.39 17.68
C ASP A 411 18.19 -3.75 16.28
N HIS A 412 18.05 -5.04 15.98
CA HIS A 412 17.56 -5.56 14.69
C HIS A 412 16.03 -5.70 14.59
N HIS A 413 15.31 -5.66 15.70
CA HIS A 413 13.85 -5.90 15.79
C HIS A 413 13.08 -4.72 16.41
N SER A 414 13.72 -3.55 16.53
CA SER A 414 13.09 -2.32 17.01
C SER A 414 11.96 -1.82 16.11
N GLU A 415 12.02 -2.10 14.80
CA GLU A 415 10.93 -1.85 13.84
C GLU A 415 10.05 -3.08 13.60
N PRO A 416 8.72 -2.90 13.45
CA PRO A 416 7.81 -4.01 13.19
C PRO A 416 8.08 -4.63 11.81
N PRO A 417 7.68 -5.90 11.58
CA PRO A 417 7.74 -6.48 10.25
C PRO A 417 6.91 -5.67 9.26
N LEU A 418 7.34 -5.59 8.00
CA LEU A 418 6.57 -4.94 6.91
C LEU A 418 5.31 -5.73 6.49
N VAL A 419 5.03 -6.86 7.16
CA VAL A 419 4.03 -7.85 6.77
C VAL A 419 2.90 -7.87 7.79
N LEU A 420 1.68 -7.63 7.31
CA LEU A 420 0.45 -7.53 8.12
C LEU A 420 0.04 -8.88 8.74
N PHE A 421 0.41 -9.98 8.09
CA PHE A 421 0.04 -11.36 8.41
C PHE A 421 1.14 -12.07 9.21
N PRO A 422 0.81 -12.88 10.24
CA PRO A 422 1.79 -13.61 11.03
C PRO A 422 2.58 -14.65 10.22
N PRO A 423 3.80 -15.03 10.66
CA PRO A 423 4.48 -16.23 10.18
C PRO A 423 3.66 -17.48 10.52
N PHE A 424 3.74 -18.51 9.67
CA PHE A 424 3.05 -19.79 9.90
C PHE A 424 3.77 -20.69 10.91
N GLY A 425 2.99 -21.51 11.61
CA GLY A 425 3.52 -22.65 12.37
C GLY A 425 4.19 -22.29 13.69
N ALA A 426 4.99 -23.23 14.19
CA ALA A 426 5.62 -23.17 15.51
C ALA A 426 7.12 -23.44 15.44
N ILE A 427 7.83 -22.95 16.45
CA ILE A 427 9.27 -23.13 16.64
C ILE A 427 9.53 -23.68 18.05
N ALA A 428 10.57 -24.49 18.22
CA ALA A 428 11.01 -24.93 19.53
C ALA A 428 11.72 -23.78 20.25
N VAL A 429 11.44 -23.56 21.53
CA VAL A 429 11.99 -22.41 22.28
C VAL A 429 13.52 -22.40 22.24
N LYS A 430 14.16 -23.57 22.34
CA LYS A 430 15.62 -23.73 22.20
C LYS A 430 16.22 -23.20 20.89
N ASP A 431 15.40 -23.08 19.83
CA ASP A 431 15.79 -22.65 18.49
C ASP A 431 15.54 -21.12 18.27
N CYS A 432 14.91 -20.43 19.24
CA CYS A 432 14.68 -18.98 19.23
C CYS A 432 15.85 -18.18 19.85
N ILE A 433 15.90 -16.86 19.62
CA ILE A 433 16.84 -15.95 20.29
C ILE A 433 16.65 -15.92 21.82
N LEU A 434 17.71 -15.56 22.56
CA LEU A 434 17.75 -15.64 24.03
C LEU A 434 16.63 -14.84 24.71
N GLU A 435 16.28 -13.67 24.18
CA GLU A 435 15.21 -12.79 24.63
C GLU A 435 13.86 -13.54 24.58
N VAL A 436 13.59 -14.22 23.46
CA VAL A 436 12.37 -15.03 23.29
C VAL A 436 12.39 -16.24 24.23
N GLN A 437 13.55 -16.88 24.47
CA GLN A 437 13.67 -17.97 25.44
C GLN A 437 13.35 -17.51 26.86
N LEU A 438 13.88 -16.36 27.26
CA LEU A 438 13.63 -15.76 28.58
C LEU A 438 12.16 -15.37 28.76
N HIS A 439 11.56 -14.73 27.77
CA HIS A 439 10.21 -14.18 27.89
C HIS A 439 9.09 -15.21 27.63
N SER A 440 9.31 -16.24 26.82
CA SER A 440 8.36 -17.35 26.64
C SER A 440 8.13 -18.18 27.92
N SER A 441 9.11 -18.20 28.83
CA SER A 441 9.02 -18.90 30.13
C SER A 441 8.73 -17.96 31.32
N CYS A 442 8.52 -16.66 31.09
CA CYS A 442 8.31 -15.70 32.16
C CYS A 442 6.81 -15.57 32.51
N GLY A 443 6.50 -15.37 33.81
CA GLY A 443 5.12 -15.28 34.30
C GLY A 443 4.44 -13.92 34.12
N GLY A 444 4.95 -13.06 33.24
CA GLY A 444 4.39 -11.75 32.92
C GLY A 444 3.57 -11.78 31.63
N ARG A 445 2.64 -10.82 31.49
CA ARG A 445 1.86 -10.66 30.25
C ARG A 445 2.58 -9.70 29.32
N HIS A 446 2.89 -10.14 28.11
CA HIS A 446 3.54 -9.33 27.09
C HIS A 446 2.54 -8.86 26.04
N GLY A 447 2.64 -7.59 25.66
CA GLY A 447 1.76 -6.98 24.67
C GLY A 447 2.09 -5.51 24.51
N LEU A 448 1.77 -4.97 23.34
CA LEU A 448 2.02 -3.57 23.02
C LEU A 448 0.90 -2.70 23.61
N VAL A 449 1.26 -1.80 24.53
CA VAL A 449 0.34 -0.84 25.14
C VAL A 449 0.82 0.58 24.85
N TYR A 450 -0.02 1.36 24.18
CA TYR A 450 0.24 2.78 23.95
C TYR A 450 0.09 3.56 25.26
N ALA A 451 1.14 4.27 25.67
CA ALA A 451 1.18 4.96 26.96
C ALA A 451 1.05 6.48 26.84
N GLY A 452 1.39 7.08 25.70
CA GLY A 452 1.26 8.52 25.49
C GLY A 452 2.00 9.09 24.29
N TRP A 453 1.82 10.39 24.09
CA TRP A 453 2.48 11.20 23.08
C TRP A 453 3.15 12.43 23.71
N ALA A 454 4.24 12.91 23.11
CA ALA A 454 4.83 14.20 23.43
C ALA A 454 5.30 14.92 22.16
N TRP A 455 4.82 16.13 21.92
CA TRP A 455 5.31 16.98 20.82
C TRP A 455 6.65 17.64 21.16
N ASP A 456 7.58 17.68 20.20
CA ASP A 456 8.76 18.53 20.29
C ASP A 456 8.32 19.99 20.07
N CYS A 457 8.58 20.87 21.04
CA CYS A 457 8.15 22.27 21.06
C CYS A 457 9.32 23.24 21.27
N GLN A 458 9.12 24.49 20.85
CA GLN A 458 10.11 25.56 20.88
C GLN A 458 10.73 25.74 22.27
N GLY A 459 12.04 26.01 22.31
CA GLY A 459 12.80 26.05 23.56
C GLY A 459 13.19 24.68 24.11
N ASN A 460 13.13 23.61 23.29
CA ASN A 460 13.38 22.22 23.67
C ASN A 460 12.41 21.71 24.77
N VAL A 461 11.17 22.20 24.75
CA VAL A 461 10.10 21.75 25.64
C VAL A 461 9.39 20.55 24.99
N LYS A 462 9.04 19.53 25.77
CA LYS A 462 8.14 18.46 25.31
C LYS A 462 6.74 18.70 25.89
N VAL A 463 5.71 18.73 25.03
CA VAL A 463 4.31 18.88 25.46
C VAL A 463 3.62 17.51 25.40
N GLY A 464 3.43 16.90 26.56
CA GLY A 464 2.77 15.61 26.72
C GLY A 464 1.26 15.65 26.49
N GLN A 465 0.74 14.58 25.90
CA GLN A 465 -0.68 14.31 25.69
C GLN A 465 -0.93 12.82 26.00
N ASP A 466 -1.48 12.56 27.17
CA ASP A 466 -1.73 11.19 27.67
C ASP A 466 -3.12 10.69 27.21
N PRO A 467 -3.26 9.39 26.88
CA PRO A 467 -4.53 8.80 26.50
C PRO A 467 -5.56 8.90 27.63
N HIS A 468 -6.81 9.22 27.28
CA HIS A 468 -7.86 9.50 28.27
C HIS A 468 -8.52 8.24 28.85
N SER A 469 -8.21 7.05 28.33
CA SER A 469 -8.77 5.78 28.81
C SER A 469 -7.87 4.58 28.51
N SER A 470 -8.09 3.48 29.23
CA SER A 470 -7.40 2.21 29.01
C SER A 470 -7.80 1.57 27.67
N PRO A 471 -6.93 0.78 27.03
CA PRO A 471 -7.26 0.11 25.76
C PRO A 471 -8.50 -0.78 25.89
N SER A 472 -9.47 -0.61 24.99
CA SER A 472 -10.57 -1.57 24.86
C SER A 472 -10.08 -2.85 24.19
N GLU A 473 -10.40 -4.01 24.76
CA GLU A 473 -10.18 -5.29 24.06
C GLU A 473 -11.05 -5.32 22.79
N VAL A 474 -10.42 -5.56 21.63
CA VAL A 474 -11.11 -5.72 20.34
C VAL A 474 -12.03 -6.94 20.42
N LYS A 475 -13.33 -6.69 20.62
CA LYS A 475 -14.35 -7.74 20.66
C LYS A 475 -14.57 -8.25 19.24
N HIS A 476 -14.08 -9.45 18.95
CA HIS A 476 -14.43 -10.15 17.71
C HIS A 476 -15.95 -10.29 17.61
N ALA A 477 -16.52 -9.80 16.50
CA ALA A 477 -17.91 -10.06 16.17
C ALA A 477 -18.12 -11.58 16.01
N ASN A 478 -19.22 -12.09 16.56
CA ASN A 478 -19.55 -13.51 16.49
C ASN A 478 -19.83 -13.89 15.03
N ARG A 479 -18.98 -14.76 14.44
CA ARG A 479 -19.12 -15.22 13.06
C ARG A 479 -20.46 -15.93 12.87
N GLN A 480 -21.32 -15.43 11.99
CA GLN A 480 -22.54 -16.13 11.56
C GLN A 480 -22.21 -17.14 10.44
N PRO A 481 -23.08 -18.15 10.19
CA PRO A 481 -22.87 -19.09 9.10
C PRO A 481 -23.13 -18.42 7.74
N VAL A 482 -22.13 -18.46 6.85
CA VAL A 482 -22.25 -17.91 5.49
C VAL A 482 -23.28 -18.69 4.67
N ALA A 483 -24.08 -17.98 3.86
CA ALA A 483 -24.96 -18.59 2.87
C ALA A 483 -24.19 -19.33 1.75
N ASP A 484 -24.85 -20.27 1.08
CA ASP A 484 -24.25 -21.01 -0.04
C ASP A 484 -24.19 -20.10 -1.30
N ILE A 485 -22.99 -19.58 -1.58
CA ILE A 485 -22.72 -18.60 -2.64
C ILE A 485 -21.79 -19.23 -3.68
N ALA A 486 -22.13 -19.07 -4.96
CA ALA A 486 -21.30 -19.53 -6.07
C ALA A 486 -20.00 -18.70 -6.16
N ILE A 487 -18.86 -19.34 -5.97
CA ILE A 487 -17.56 -18.67 -5.96
C ILE A 487 -17.01 -18.54 -7.38
N ARG A 488 -16.67 -17.31 -7.76
CA ARG A 488 -15.88 -17.00 -8.96
C ARG A 488 -14.42 -17.40 -8.74
N TYR A 489 -13.83 -18.20 -9.63
CA TYR A 489 -12.39 -18.52 -9.60
C TYR A 489 -11.62 -17.94 -10.78
N ASP A 490 -12.29 -17.28 -11.72
CA ASP A 490 -11.68 -16.50 -12.81
C ASP A 490 -10.83 -15.32 -12.31
N LYS A 491 -11.05 -14.89 -11.07
CA LYS A 491 -10.29 -13.85 -10.36
C LYS A 491 -9.17 -14.38 -9.45
N LEU A 492 -8.98 -15.70 -9.35
CA LEU A 492 -7.87 -16.31 -8.61
C LEU A 492 -6.65 -16.43 -9.55
N ASP A 493 -5.74 -15.46 -9.48
CA ASP A 493 -4.52 -15.42 -10.31
C ASP A 493 -3.30 -15.85 -9.49
N ARG A 494 -2.84 -17.08 -9.72
CA ARG A 494 -1.67 -17.66 -9.05
C ARG A 494 -0.37 -16.91 -9.35
N ASN A 495 -0.28 -16.19 -10.46
CA ASN A 495 0.90 -15.40 -10.83
C ASN A 495 0.91 -14.01 -10.17
N ARG A 496 -0.23 -13.58 -9.61
CA ARG A 496 -0.38 -12.34 -8.83
C ARG A 496 -0.58 -12.60 -7.33
N ASP A 497 -0.31 -13.83 -6.87
CA ASP A 497 -0.38 -14.16 -5.45
C ASP A 497 0.87 -13.61 -4.74
N CYS A 498 0.68 -12.65 -3.85
CA CYS A 498 1.78 -12.05 -3.08
C CYS A 498 2.20 -12.87 -1.84
N SER A 499 1.59 -14.03 -1.57
CA SER A 499 1.90 -14.88 -0.40
C SER A 499 3.38 -15.27 -0.31
N GLU A 500 4.05 -15.49 -1.44
CA GLU A 500 5.50 -15.73 -1.47
C GLU A 500 6.28 -14.49 -0.99
N ALA A 501 5.98 -13.30 -1.54
CA ALA A 501 6.64 -12.07 -1.13
C ALA A 501 6.39 -11.74 0.36
N LEU A 502 5.16 -11.93 0.85
CA LEU A 502 4.82 -11.78 2.27
C LEU A 502 5.61 -12.76 3.15
N THR A 503 5.77 -14.01 2.70
CA THR A 503 6.54 -15.03 3.43
C THR A 503 8.02 -14.74 3.44
N ARG A 504 8.63 -14.39 2.28
CA ARG A 504 10.04 -14.00 2.19
C ARG A 504 10.33 -12.80 3.11
N ASN A 505 9.53 -11.75 3.07
CA ASN A 505 9.73 -10.57 3.94
C ASN A 505 9.57 -10.90 5.43
N MET A 506 8.62 -11.77 5.81
CA MET A 506 8.43 -12.16 7.21
C MET A 506 9.62 -12.98 7.75
N PHE A 507 10.09 -13.98 7.01
CA PHE A 507 11.21 -14.81 7.46
C PHE A 507 12.56 -14.10 7.39
N LYS A 508 12.74 -13.17 6.44
CA LYS A 508 13.86 -12.23 6.45
C LYS A 508 13.86 -11.37 7.71
N TRP A 509 12.74 -10.74 8.05
CA TRP A 509 12.62 -9.96 9.29
C TRP A 509 12.89 -10.81 10.55
N LEU A 510 12.53 -12.11 10.56
CA LEU A 510 12.81 -13.03 11.68
C LEU A 510 14.26 -13.52 11.80
N ARG A 511 15.06 -13.49 10.72
CA ARG A 511 16.30 -14.30 10.61
C ARG A 511 17.49 -13.63 9.92
N ASP A 512 17.33 -12.50 9.22
CA ASP A 512 18.45 -11.87 8.50
C ASP A 512 19.57 -11.37 9.45
N ALA A 513 19.23 -11.10 10.71
CA ALA A 513 20.19 -10.71 11.75
C ALA A 513 20.80 -11.90 12.52
N ASP A 514 19.95 -12.84 12.96
CA ASP A 514 20.33 -13.92 13.88
C ASP A 514 20.68 -15.25 13.19
N GLY A 515 20.38 -15.38 11.89
CA GLY A 515 20.52 -16.60 11.11
C GLY A 515 19.35 -17.58 11.26
N TYR A 516 19.33 -18.62 10.42
CA TYR A 516 18.27 -19.62 10.40
C TYR A 516 18.62 -20.83 11.31
N PRO A 517 17.74 -21.24 12.24
CA PRO A 517 17.94 -22.46 13.02
C PRO A 517 17.88 -23.71 12.12
N VAL A 518 18.47 -24.81 12.58
CA VAL A 518 18.56 -26.06 11.79
C VAL A 518 17.18 -26.58 11.36
N ALA A 519 16.16 -26.38 12.19
CA ALA A 519 14.76 -26.72 11.89
C ALA A 519 14.16 -25.95 10.70
N GLU A 520 14.71 -24.78 10.37
CA GLU A 520 14.24 -23.89 9.30
C GLU A 520 15.15 -23.90 8.07
N ARG A 521 16.06 -24.87 7.96
CA ARG A 521 16.93 -25.04 6.78
C ARG A 521 16.16 -25.02 5.47
N GLY A 522 15.00 -25.70 5.39
CA GLY A 522 14.17 -25.69 4.18
C GLY A 522 13.55 -24.32 3.85
N ILE A 523 13.39 -23.42 4.83
CA ILE A 523 12.94 -22.04 4.63
C ILE A 523 14.08 -21.19 4.11
N ARG A 524 15.27 -21.31 4.74
CA ARG A 524 16.50 -20.67 4.28
C ARG A 524 16.80 -21.03 2.83
N ASP A 525 16.88 -22.33 2.53
CA ASP A 525 17.26 -22.82 1.20
C ASP A 525 16.25 -22.30 0.13
N TRP A 526 14.95 -22.29 0.43
CA TRP A 526 13.92 -21.70 -0.44
C TRP A 526 14.03 -20.16 -0.62
N ILE A 527 14.57 -19.45 0.37
CA ILE A 527 14.83 -18.01 0.27
C ILE A 527 16.09 -17.75 -0.58
N ASP A 528 17.13 -18.55 -0.39
CA ASP A 528 18.46 -18.38 -0.99
C ASP A 528 18.57 -18.95 -2.42
N ASP A 529 17.68 -19.87 -2.84
CA ASP A 529 17.65 -20.49 -4.17
C ASP A 529 17.56 -19.47 -5.35
N ASP A 530 17.22 -18.21 -5.08
CA ASP A 530 17.19 -17.09 -6.05
C ASP A 530 18.59 -16.48 -6.30
N TRP A 531 19.59 -16.79 -5.45
CA TRP A 531 20.95 -16.22 -5.49
C TRP A 531 22.04 -17.30 -5.55
N SER A 532 22.02 -18.13 -6.59
CA SER A 532 23.07 -19.13 -6.85
C SER A 532 24.43 -18.51 -7.24
N SER A 533 25.17 -17.98 -6.26
CA SER A 533 26.64 -17.93 -6.28
C SER A 533 27.18 -18.70 -5.08
N GLY A 534 27.81 -19.84 -5.35
CA GLY A 534 28.15 -20.83 -4.33
C GLY A 534 29.28 -20.39 -3.39
N GLU A 535 28.91 -19.81 -2.25
CA GLU A 535 29.72 -19.88 -1.02
C GLU A 535 29.14 -20.97 -0.11
N GLU A 536 29.94 -22.04 0.09
CA GLU A 536 29.60 -23.19 0.94
C GLU A 536 29.62 -22.77 2.42
N SER A 537 28.46 -22.36 2.94
CA SER A 537 28.32 -21.96 4.34
C SER A 537 28.38 -23.18 5.28
N VAL A 538 29.19 -23.05 6.35
CA VAL A 538 29.47 -24.12 7.30
C VAL A 538 28.18 -24.61 7.96
N ALA A 539 27.95 -25.92 7.92
CA ALA A 539 26.75 -26.52 8.48
C ALA A 539 26.66 -26.33 10.01
N PRO A 540 25.59 -25.72 10.56
CA PRO A 540 25.37 -25.67 12.00
C PRO A 540 25.07 -27.08 12.55
N GLU A 541 25.75 -27.45 13.63
CA GLU A 541 25.52 -28.70 14.35
C GLU A 541 24.15 -28.67 15.06
N GLY A 542 23.26 -29.60 14.71
CA GLY A 542 21.95 -29.75 15.35
C GLY A 542 21.16 -30.93 14.78
N ASP A 543 20.25 -31.50 15.58
CA ASP A 543 19.61 -32.78 15.28
C ASP A 543 18.40 -32.71 14.32
N GLY A 544 18.04 -31.50 13.87
CA GLY A 544 17.04 -31.26 12.82
C GLY A 544 15.61 -31.68 13.17
N LYS A 545 15.32 -31.98 14.45
CA LYS A 545 14.04 -32.56 14.89
C LYS A 545 13.17 -31.57 15.65
N SER A 546 12.53 -30.68 14.90
CA SER A 546 11.35 -29.94 15.36
C SER A 546 10.12 -30.33 14.54
N THR A 547 9.87 -31.64 14.39
CA THR A 547 8.55 -32.24 14.09
C THR A 547 8.39 -33.56 14.87
N THR A 548 7.64 -33.55 15.97
CA THR A 548 7.40 -34.77 16.78
C THR A 548 6.24 -35.58 16.20
N GLY A 549 6.57 -36.66 15.47
CA GLY A 549 5.54 -37.34 14.65
C GLY A 549 5.77 -38.81 14.25
N SER A 550 6.71 -39.57 14.84
CA SER A 550 6.65 -41.05 14.76
C SER A 550 7.53 -41.75 15.80
N SER A 551 6.98 -42.78 16.45
CA SER A 551 7.68 -43.59 17.44
C SER A 551 8.33 -44.83 16.80
N ARG A 552 9.60 -45.10 17.10
CA ARG A 552 10.22 -46.44 17.00
C ARG A 552 11.43 -46.57 17.93
N ARG A 553 11.57 -47.76 18.56
CA ARG A 553 12.57 -48.10 19.57
C ARG A 553 13.87 -48.63 18.96
N SER A 554 15.01 -48.34 19.60
CA SER A 554 16.23 -49.18 19.82
C SER A 554 17.49 -48.30 19.83
N VAL A 555 18.64 -48.57 20.47
CA VAL A 555 19.13 -49.48 21.55
C VAL A 555 20.50 -48.90 21.98
N ASP A 556 20.90 -49.01 23.25
CA ASP A 556 22.20 -48.48 23.74
C ASP A 556 23.45 -49.25 23.27
N ILE A 557 24.62 -48.57 23.19
CA ILE A 557 25.99 -49.02 23.59
C ILE A 557 27.02 -47.87 23.40
N PRO A 558 28.15 -47.77 24.17
CA PRO A 558 28.72 -46.45 24.52
C PRO A 558 30.20 -46.14 24.12
N ARG A 559 30.49 -44.82 24.08
CA ARG A 559 31.74 -44.06 24.39
C ARG A 559 33.16 -44.62 24.05
N SER A 560 33.98 -43.74 23.47
CA SER A 560 35.35 -43.47 23.95
C SER A 560 35.75 -42.00 23.74
N ASN A 561 36.58 -41.46 24.65
CA ASN A 561 37.22 -40.14 24.51
C ASN A 561 38.43 -40.23 23.56
N ASP A 562 38.92 -39.08 23.08
CA ASP A 562 40.28 -38.61 23.42
C ASP A 562 40.44 -37.11 23.11
N ALA A 563 41.37 -36.46 23.82
CA ALA A 563 41.60 -35.01 23.76
C ALA A 563 43.06 -34.69 23.42
N ILE A 564 43.30 -33.63 22.64
CA ILE A 564 44.63 -33.04 22.39
C ILE A 564 44.53 -31.50 22.51
N VAL A 565 45.59 -30.85 23.00
CA VAL A 565 45.49 -29.54 23.68
C VAL A 565 46.77 -28.69 23.46
N TRP A 566 46.59 -27.44 22.97
CA TRP A 566 47.54 -26.29 22.89
C TRP A 566 48.81 -26.39 21.99
N PRO A 567 49.57 -25.30 21.65
CA PRO A 567 49.51 -23.88 22.12
C PRO A 567 49.71 -22.69 21.10
N ILE A 568 49.25 -21.48 21.51
CA ILE A 568 49.84 -20.10 21.40
C ILE A 568 49.99 -19.35 20.03
N GLU A 569 49.20 -18.25 19.89
CA GLU A 569 49.45 -16.82 19.48
C GLU A 569 50.49 -16.37 18.38
N PRO A 570 50.58 -15.06 18.00
CA PRO A 570 49.56 -14.24 17.30
C PRO A 570 50.12 -13.43 16.09
N ARG A 571 49.30 -13.06 15.08
CA ARG A 571 49.64 -11.90 14.20
C ARG A 571 48.50 -11.29 13.35
N ALA A 572 48.13 -10.07 13.73
CA ALA A 572 47.84 -8.87 12.92
C ALA A 572 46.97 -8.90 11.64
N VAL A 573 45.82 -8.20 11.75
CA VAL A 573 45.30 -7.15 10.83
C VAL A 573 45.12 -7.51 9.34
N VAL A 574 43.84 -7.69 8.96
CA VAL A 574 43.30 -7.23 7.67
C VAL A 574 42.05 -6.38 7.96
N THR A 575 41.88 -5.31 7.19
CA THR A 575 40.94 -4.20 7.42
C THR A 575 39.48 -4.54 7.15
N GLU A 576 38.58 -3.85 7.86
CA GLU A 576 37.14 -3.81 7.62
C GLU A 576 36.78 -3.66 6.13
N ARG A 577 35.82 -4.45 5.65
CA ARG A 577 34.94 -4.06 4.55
C ARG A 577 33.49 -4.23 4.99
N ARG A 578 32.84 -3.08 5.12
CA ARG A 578 31.47 -2.91 5.58
C ARG A 578 30.57 -2.92 4.34
N CYS A 579 29.88 -4.02 4.07
CA CYS A 579 28.87 -4.05 3.02
C CYS A 579 27.63 -3.29 3.49
N ARG A 580 27.54 -2.02 3.07
CA ARG A 580 26.25 -1.35 2.87
C ARG A 580 25.63 -1.96 1.61
N ASP A 581 24.32 -2.17 1.64
CA ASP A 581 23.33 -1.53 0.77
C ASP A 581 21.94 -2.06 1.14
N TRP A 582 20.86 -1.42 0.63
CA TRP A 582 19.46 -1.58 1.06
C TRP A 582 19.11 -0.96 2.43
N ALA A 583 19.09 0.37 2.46
CA ALA A 583 18.31 1.13 3.44
C ALA A 583 17.57 2.28 2.74
N MET A 584 16.24 2.28 2.79
CA MET A 584 15.47 3.53 2.62
C MET A 584 15.66 4.38 3.89
N PRO A 585 15.78 5.72 3.78
CA PRO A 585 16.33 6.53 4.86
C PRO A 585 15.34 6.74 6.02
N SER A 586 15.63 6.12 7.16
CA SER A 586 15.14 6.60 8.47
C SER A 586 16.05 7.73 9.00
N PRO A 587 15.49 8.77 9.66
CA PRO A 587 16.27 9.92 10.10
C PRO A 587 17.02 9.64 11.42
N MET A 588 18.36 9.79 11.40
CA MET A 588 19.21 9.72 12.59
C MET A 588 20.02 11.02 12.79
N CYS A 589 20.18 11.40 14.05
CA CYS A 589 20.80 12.66 14.46
C CYS A 589 22.35 12.62 14.41
N GLY A 590 22.99 13.80 14.33
CA GLY A 590 24.44 13.96 14.11
C GLY A 590 25.34 13.71 15.34
N GLY A 591 26.64 14.00 15.28
CA GLY A 591 27.47 14.53 14.18
C GLY A 591 28.87 14.95 14.67
N ALA A 592 29.84 15.19 13.76
CA ALA A 592 31.11 15.87 14.07
C ALA A 592 31.88 16.35 12.81
N VAL A 593 32.20 17.65 12.80
CA VAL A 593 33.31 18.43 12.17
C VAL A 593 34.10 17.87 10.95
N ALA A 594 34.22 18.71 9.91
CA ALA A 594 34.93 18.49 8.64
C ALA A 594 36.48 18.65 8.70
N PRO A 595 37.22 18.39 7.61
CA PRO A 595 37.48 19.48 6.66
C PRO A 595 37.41 19.14 5.14
N GLU A 596 37.45 20.21 4.36
CA GLU A 596 37.28 20.43 2.91
C GLU A 596 38.02 19.50 1.92
N ILE A 597 37.32 19.05 0.86
CA ILE A 597 37.80 18.95 -0.55
C ILE A 597 36.65 19.32 -1.51
N GLY A 598 36.97 19.97 -2.64
CA GLY A 598 36.04 20.52 -3.64
C GLY A 598 35.35 19.52 -4.60
N PRO A 599 34.63 20.05 -5.62
CA PRO A 599 33.31 19.56 -5.99
C PRO A 599 33.28 18.40 -7.00
N SER A 600 32.30 17.50 -6.84
CA SER A 600 31.96 16.47 -7.82
C SER A 600 30.44 16.29 -7.99
N LEU A 601 30.01 16.42 -9.25
CA LEU A 601 28.87 15.76 -9.91
C LEU A 601 27.73 15.23 -9.01
N GLY A 602 26.62 15.96 -8.94
CA GLY A 602 25.37 15.46 -8.38
C GLY A 602 24.61 14.59 -9.39
N HIS A 603 24.39 13.32 -9.03
CA HIS A 603 23.39 12.45 -9.64
C HIS A 603 22.11 12.57 -8.77
N GLU A 604 20.99 12.98 -9.35
CA GLU A 604 19.68 12.95 -8.67
C GLU A 604 18.94 11.65 -9.02
N ASP A 605 19.02 10.65 -8.15
CA ASP A 605 18.25 9.41 -8.30
C ASP A 605 16.81 9.60 -7.81
N HIS A 606 15.91 9.89 -8.75
CA HIS A 606 14.47 9.88 -8.54
C HIS A 606 13.91 8.44 -8.61
N VAL A 607 13.77 7.76 -7.47
CA VAL A 607 13.02 6.50 -7.39
C VAL A 607 11.51 6.79 -7.53
N THR A 608 11.04 6.81 -8.78
CA THR A 608 9.61 6.85 -9.12
C THR A 608 9.12 5.43 -9.34
N ILE A 609 8.24 4.93 -8.48
CA ILE A 609 7.58 3.63 -8.69
C ILE A 609 6.47 3.81 -9.73
N THR A 610 6.79 3.55 -10.99
CA THR A 610 5.85 3.66 -12.11
C THR A 610 4.90 2.47 -12.15
N LEU A 611 3.64 2.69 -11.77
CA LEU A 611 2.53 1.78 -12.07
C LEU A 611 2.12 1.94 -13.53
N TYR A 612 2.32 0.90 -14.34
CA TYR A 612 1.92 0.85 -15.75
C TYR A 612 0.39 0.81 -15.90
N LEU A 613 -0.19 1.83 -16.54
CA LEU A 613 -1.44 1.70 -17.29
C LEU A 613 -1.33 2.43 -18.64
N VAL A 614 -1.89 1.79 -19.67
CA VAL A 614 -1.72 2.13 -21.09
C VAL A 614 -2.36 3.48 -21.44
N SER A 615 -1.65 4.29 -22.23
CA SER A 615 -2.16 5.52 -22.85
C SER A 615 -2.38 5.31 -24.36
N ALA A 616 -3.42 5.96 -24.90
CA ALA A 616 -3.57 6.19 -26.34
C ALA A 616 -4.07 7.62 -26.57
N SER A 617 -3.59 8.26 -27.64
CA SER A 617 -3.38 9.71 -27.72
C SER A 617 -4.48 10.51 -28.43
N SER A 618 -4.48 11.84 -28.24
CA SER A 618 -4.96 12.79 -29.26
C SER A 618 -4.20 14.13 -29.16
N GLU A 619 -4.24 14.93 -30.22
CA GLU A 619 -3.20 15.90 -30.58
C GLU A 619 -3.55 17.37 -30.26
N TYR A 620 -2.52 18.21 -30.13
CA TYR A 620 -2.61 19.67 -30.05
C TYR A 620 -2.67 20.29 -31.47
N GLN A 621 -3.43 21.39 -31.66
CA GLN A 621 -2.86 22.70 -32.05
C GLN A 621 -3.88 23.87 -32.16
N THR A 622 -3.69 24.86 -31.28
CA THR A 622 -3.48 26.32 -31.53
C THR A 622 -4.40 27.14 -32.46
N GLY A 623 -4.90 28.26 -31.91
CA GLY A 623 -5.33 29.48 -32.62
C GLY A 623 -4.73 30.74 -31.95
N ALA A 624 -4.51 31.82 -32.69
CA ALA A 624 -3.57 32.89 -32.29
C ALA A 624 -4.17 34.32 -32.28
N ALA A 625 -3.35 35.25 -31.74
CA ALA A 625 -3.33 36.71 -31.95
C ALA A 625 -4.33 37.60 -31.18
N ASN A 626 -3.82 38.60 -30.44
CA ASN A 626 -3.49 39.91 -31.04
C ASN A 626 -2.67 40.83 -30.11
N SER A 627 -2.19 41.95 -30.67
CA SER A 627 -1.12 42.80 -30.15
C SER A 627 -1.57 44.12 -29.49
N SER A 628 -0.73 44.63 -28.58
CA SER A 628 -0.52 46.08 -28.40
C SER A 628 0.82 46.36 -27.70
N THR A 629 1.55 47.38 -28.16
CA THR A 629 2.90 47.79 -27.70
C THR A 629 2.88 48.63 -26.42
N PRO A 630 4.03 48.72 -25.72
CA PRO A 630 4.54 50.08 -25.44
C PRO A 630 6.08 50.27 -25.40
N SER A 631 6.47 51.51 -25.73
CA SER A 631 7.54 52.33 -25.12
C SER A 631 9.03 51.99 -25.29
N ASN A 632 9.72 52.86 -26.03
CA ASN A 632 11.11 53.35 -25.85
C ASN A 632 12.13 52.40 -25.18
N MET A 633 12.85 51.66 -26.02
CA MET A 633 14.18 51.11 -25.76
C MET A 633 15.14 51.75 -26.77
N ASP A 634 16.36 52.11 -26.34
CA ASP A 634 17.36 52.70 -27.26
C ASP A 634 17.65 51.72 -28.40
N GLU A 635 17.64 52.21 -29.64
CA GLU A 635 17.71 51.39 -30.86
C GLU A 635 19.01 50.56 -30.90
N HIS A 636 20.06 51.08 -30.25
CA HIS A 636 21.33 50.40 -30.05
C HIS A 636 21.27 49.26 -29.00
N GLU A 637 20.52 49.43 -27.90
CA GLU A 637 20.30 48.37 -26.91
C GLU A 637 19.37 47.28 -27.44
N ALA A 638 18.33 47.67 -28.20
CA ALA A 638 17.44 46.75 -28.89
C ALA A 638 18.23 45.82 -29.85
N ALA A 639 19.11 46.39 -30.67
CA ALA A 639 19.97 45.62 -31.57
C ALA A 639 20.95 44.68 -30.82
N LYS A 640 21.47 45.12 -29.67
CA LYS A 640 22.37 44.31 -28.83
C LYS A 640 21.63 43.13 -28.18
N LEU A 641 20.43 43.36 -27.65
CA LEU A 641 19.58 42.32 -27.06
C LEU A 641 19.12 41.30 -28.10
N LEU A 642 18.71 41.74 -29.29
CA LEU A 642 18.35 40.83 -30.39
C LEU A 642 19.52 39.92 -30.79
N ARG A 643 20.76 40.45 -30.84
CA ARG A 643 21.96 39.66 -31.15
C ARG A 643 22.25 38.59 -30.10
N LEU A 644 22.17 38.96 -28.81
CA LEU A 644 22.33 38.01 -27.69
C LEU A 644 21.23 36.94 -27.67
N LEU A 645 20.01 37.32 -28.03
CA LEU A 645 18.87 36.40 -28.08
C LEU A 645 18.98 35.41 -29.25
N GLU A 646 19.54 35.84 -30.38
CA GLU A 646 19.83 34.96 -31.52
C GLU A 646 21.02 34.00 -31.23
N GLU A 647 22.05 34.48 -30.52
CA GLU A 647 23.15 33.65 -30.01
C GLU A 647 22.64 32.62 -28.99
N ALA A 648 21.76 33.01 -28.06
CA ALA A 648 21.13 32.10 -27.09
C ALA A 648 20.24 31.03 -27.75
N LYS A 649 19.45 31.40 -28.76
CA LYS A 649 18.68 30.43 -29.59
C LYS A 649 19.60 29.44 -30.31
N SER A 650 20.71 29.93 -30.87
CA SER A 650 21.70 29.08 -31.54
C SER A 650 22.31 28.07 -30.58
N GLN A 651 22.66 28.49 -29.36
CA GLN A 651 23.15 27.60 -28.29
C GLN A 651 22.07 26.59 -27.84
N LEU A 652 20.82 27.02 -27.65
CA LEU A 652 19.72 26.12 -27.30
C LEU A 652 19.47 25.05 -28.38
N ASN A 653 19.50 25.44 -29.66
CA ASN A 653 19.35 24.51 -30.79
C ASN A 653 20.53 23.54 -30.94
N GLN A 654 21.74 23.92 -30.51
CA GLN A 654 22.89 23.01 -30.44
C GLN A 654 22.76 22.05 -29.25
N GLU A 655 22.27 22.54 -28.11
CA GLU A 655 22.03 21.74 -26.92
C GLU A 655 20.92 20.69 -27.13
N GLN A 656 19.84 21.07 -27.80
CA GLN A 656 18.77 20.13 -28.19
C GLN A 656 19.28 19.00 -29.08
N ARG A 657 20.06 19.31 -30.13
CA ARG A 657 20.68 18.25 -30.97
C ARG A 657 21.62 17.34 -30.19
N ARG A 658 22.40 17.89 -29.25
CA ARG A 658 23.28 17.06 -28.39
C ARG A 658 22.48 16.12 -27.48
N ARG A 659 21.28 16.52 -27.05
CA ARG A 659 20.36 15.65 -26.28
C ARG A 659 19.74 14.59 -27.17
N GLU A 660 19.23 14.96 -28.35
CA GLU A 660 18.70 14.01 -29.34
C GLU A 660 19.75 12.96 -29.74
N GLU A 661 21.00 13.37 -29.99
CA GLU A 661 22.13 12.45 -30.25
C GLU A 661 22.51 11.58 -29.04
N ALA A 662 22.31 12.06 -27.81
CA ALA A 662 22.57 11.29 -26.58
C ALA A 662 21.46 10.26 -26.32
N ASP A 663 20.20 10.66 -26.47
CA ASP A 663 19.02 9.80 -26.35
C ASP A 663 19.04 8.70 -27.41
N GLN A 664 19.44 9.02 -28.64
CA GLN A 664 19.63 8.03 -29.71
C GLN A 664 20.74 7.01 -29.36
N ARG A 665 21.86 7.46 -28.80
CA ARG A 665 22.93 6.54 -28.33
C ARG A 665 22.47 5.66 -27.19
N LEU A 666 21.67 6.19 -26.26
CA LEU A 666 21.11 5.42 -25.14
C LEU A 666 20.14 4.34 -25.64
N GLN A 667 19.29 4.66 -26.63
CA GLN A 667 18.42 3.69 -27.29
C GLN A 667 19.20 2.61 -28.04
N GLU A 668 20.25 2.97 -28.78
CA GLU A 668 21.13 2.00 -29.46
C GLU A 668 21.87 1.09 -28.46
N GLU A 669 22.31 1.63 -27.31
CA GLU A 669 22.93 0.83 -26.26
C GLU A 669 21.92 -0.12 -25.59
N GLN A 670 20.70 0.35 -25.30
CA GLN A 670 19.64 -0.47 -24.74
C GLN A 670 19.27 -1.62 -25.69
N GLN A 671 19.09 -1.36 -26.99
CA GLN A 671 18.83 -2.40 -28.00
C GLN A 671 19.96 -3.43 -28.07
N ARG A 672 21.23 -3.02 -27.93
CA ARG A 672 22.36 -3.95 -27.87
C ARG A 672 22.32 -4.83 -26.63
N ARG A 673 21.98 -4.28 -25.46
CA ARG A 673 21.83 -5.05 -24.20
C ARG A 673 20.67 -6.05 -24.29
N GLU A 674 19.54 -5.65 -24.86
CA GLU A 674 18.38 -6.53 -25.11
C GLU A 674 18.71 -7.65 -26.11
N GLU A 675 19.44 -7.36 -27.19
CA GLU A 675 19.87 -8.40 -28.14
C GLU A 675 20.91 -9.36 -27.53
N GLU A 676 21.83 -8.86 -26.70
CA GLU A 676 22.80 -9.69 -25.98
C GLU A 676 22.09 -10.60 -24.95
N GLN A 677 21.12 -10.06 -24.21
CA GLN A 677 20.31 -10.85 -23.28
C GLN A 677 19.55 -11.96 -24.01
N ARG A 678 18.88 -11.66 -25.13
CA ARG A 678 18.19 -12.67 -25.93
C ARG A 678 19.13 -13.78 -26.41
N ARG A 679 20.35 -13.44 -26.84
CA ARG A 679 21.37 -14.44 -27.22
C ARG A 679 21.80 -15.34 -26.05
N ARG A 680 21.91 -14.79 -24.83
CA ARG A 680 22.22 -15.58 -23.61
C ARG A 680 21.06 -16.52 -23.25
N GLU A 681 19.82 -16.06 -23.35
CA GLU A 681 18.61 -16.87 -23.12
C GLU A 681 18.50 -18.01 -24.15
N GLU A 682 18.72 -17.73 -25.45
CA GLU A 682 18.77 -18.75 -26.51
C GLU A 682 19.89 -19.80 -26.27
N GLU A 683 21.06 -19.38 -25.77
CA GLU A 683 22.14 -20.30 -25.43
C GLU A 683 21.81 -21.16 -24.20
N GLN A 684 21.19 -20.57 -23.17
CA GLN A 684 20.76 -21.27 -21.97
C GLN A 684 19.68 -22.32 -22.28
N GLN A 685 18.71 -21.99 -23.14
CA GLN A 685 17.71 -22.95 -23.63
C GLN A 685 18.35 -24.12 -24.37
N ARG A 686 19.32 -23.86 -25.27
CA ARG A 686 20.07 -24.94 -25.97
C ARG A 686 20.80 -25.87 -25.00
N ARG A 687 21.45 -25.32 -23.96
CA ARG A 687 22.13 -26.10 -22.93
C ARG A 687 21.15 -26.94 -22.12
N GLU A 688 19.96 -26.43 -21.81
CA GLU A 688 18.93 -27.16 -21.09
C GLU A 688 18.29 -28.28 -21.94
N GLU A 689 18.04 -28.03 -23.23
CA GLU A 689 17.62 -29.08 -24.17
C GLU A 689 18.66 -30.20 -24.28
N GLU A 690 19.95 -29.85 -24.36
CA GLU A 690 21.02 -30.85 -24.41
C GLU A 690 21.07 -31.67 -23.11
N ARG A 691 20.91 -31.03 -21.94
CA ARG A 691 20.81 -31.72 -20.65
C ARG A 691 19.63 -32.71 -20.64
N LYS A 692 18.44 -32.27 -21.04
CA LYS A 692 17.24 -33.13 -21.13
C LYS A 692 17.44 -34.32 -22.07
N ARG A 693 18.14 -34.13 -23.21
CA ARG A 693 18.49 -35.24 -24.12
C ARG A 693 19.47 -36.23 -23.52
N ARG A 694 20.45 -35.78 -22.72
CA ARG A 694 21.38 -36.66 -22.00
C ARG A 694 20.67 -37.46 -20.91
N GLU A 695 19.88 -36.80 -20.07
CA GLU A 695 19.06 -37.47 -19.04
C GLU A 695 18.13 -38.54 -19.62
N GLU A 696 17.48 -38.26 -20.76
CA GLU A 696 16.60 -39.23 -21.43
C GLU A 696 17.38 -40.40 -22.06
N ALA A 697 18.57 -40.15 -22.61
CA ALA A 697 19.45 -41.21 -23.12
C ALA A 697 19.95 -42.14 -22.00
N ASP A 698 20.26 -41.59 -20.82
CA ASP A 698 20.66 -42.38 -19.64
C ASP A 698 19.49 -43.22 -19.11
N ARG A 699 18.26 -42.66 -19.02
CA ARG A 699 17.05 -43.44 -18.68
C ARG A 699 16.82 -44.61 -19.64
N GLN A 700 16.99 -44.39 -20.94
CA GLN A 700 16.85 -45.44 -21.96
C GLN A 700 17.93 -46.52 -21.83
N ARG A 701 19.16 -46.14 -21.46
CA ARG A 701 20.24 -47.09 -21.15
C ARG A 701 19.93 -47.91 -19.91
N ASP A 702 19.41 -47.30 -18.84
CA ASP A 702 19.05 -48.00 -17.60
C ASP A 702 17.85 -48.93 -17.77
N GLU A 703 16.88 -48.56 -18.61
CA GLU A 703 15.77 -49.43 -19.00
C GLU A 703 16.27 -50.61 -19.87
N ALA A 704 17.16 -50.37 -20.83
CA ALA A 704 17.77 -51.44 -21.63
C ALA A 704 18.62 -52.41 -20.79
N ASN A 705 19.35 -51.90 -19.79
CA ASN A 705 20.07 -52.73 -18.82
C ASN A 705 19.11 -53.58 -17.98
N ARG A 706 18.04 -53.00 -17.43
CA ARG A 706 17.02 -53.77 -16.68
C ARG A 706 16.32 -54.83 -17.53
N GLN A 707 16.04 -54.55 -18.80
CA GLN A 707 15.49 -55.54 -19.74
C GLN A 707 16.49 -56.66 -20.06
N ARG A 708 17.78 -56.32 -20.16
CA ARG A 708 18.85 -57.31 -20.34
C ARG A 708 19.02 -58.20 -19.11
N GLU A 709 19.04 -57.64 -17.91
CA GLU A 709 19.10 -58.39 -16.64
C GLU A 709 17.88 -59.32 -16.50
N ALA A 710 16.68 -58.84 -16.86
CA ALA A 710 15.48 -59.68 -16.89
C ALA A 710 15.57 -60.82 -17.91
N ALA A 711 16.14 -60.57 -19.09
CA ALA A 711 16.37 -61.59 -20.12
C ALA A 711 17.45 -62.61 -19.70
N GLU A 712 18.53 -62.18 -19.05
CA GLU A 712 19.58 -63.04 -18.50
C GLU A 712 19.04 -63.88 -17.33
N ALA A 713 18.15 -63.34 -16.48
CA ALA A 713 17.45 -64.09 -15.45
C ALA A 713 16.48 -65.14 -16.02
N LEU A 714 15.72 -64.80 -17.08
CA LEU A 714 14.89 -65.73 -17.82
C LEU A 714 15.71 -66.84 -18.49
N ALA A 715 16.85 -66.51 -19.11
CA ALA A 715 17.76 -67.50 -19.69
C ALA A 715 18.41 -68.41 -18.63
N GLY A 716 18.75 -67.87 -17.46
CA GLY A 716 19.25 -68.62 -16.31
C GLY A 716 18.24 -69.64 -15.75
N SER A 717 16.94 -69.36 -15.88
CA SER A 717 15.87 -70.31 -15.54
C SER A 717 15.66 -71.43 -16.58
N ALA A 718 16.32 -71.33 -17.75
CA ALA A 718 16.09 -72.19 -18.92
C ALA A 718 17.32 -73.06 -19.30
N LEU A 719 18.22 -73.36 -18.36
CA LEU A 719 19.18 -74.45 -18.54
C LEU A 719 18.56 -75.80 -18.12
N PRO A 720 18.60 -76.84 -18.97
CA PRO A 720 17.79 -78.04 -18.76
C PRO A 720 18.37 -78.93 -17.65
N GLN A 721 17.62 -79.11 -16.57
CA GLN A 721 17.83 -80.25 -15.68
C GLN A 721 17.05 -81.46 -16.20
N THR A 722 17.83 -82.41 -16.71
CA THR A 722 17.45 -83.80 -17.07
C THR A 722 16.74 -84.02 -18.42
N VAL A 723 17.12 -85.14 -19.04
CA VAL A 723 16.71 -85.61 -20.38
C VAL A 723 15.26 -86.17 -20.50
N PRO A 724 14.53 -86.61 -19.45
CA PRO A 724 13.20 -87.20 -19.63
C PRO A 724 12.16 -86.29 -20.30
N ASP A 725 12.14 -85.00 -19.95
CA ASP A 725 10.99 -84.11 -20.23
C ASP A 725 10.88 -83.69 -21.71
N TYR A 726 11.95 -83.85 -22.49
CA TYR A 726 11.97 -83.50 -23.92
C TYR A 726 11.06 -84.42 -24.78
N LEU A 727 10.64 -85.57 -24.24
CA LEU A 727 9.82 -86.54 -24.98
C LEU A 727 8.31 -86.36 -24.78
N GLU A 728 7.86 -85.55 -23.82
CA GLU A 728 6.43 -85.45 -23.48
C GLU A 728 5.70 -84.27 -24.17
N ALA A 729 6.44 -83.21 -24.56
CA ALA A 729 5.87 -82.03 -25.22
C ALA A 729 5.47 -82.24 -26.70
N ALA A 730 5.85 -83.36 -27.32
CA ALA A 730 5.69 -83.61 -28.76
C ALA A 730 4.43 -84.43 -29.13
N ARG A 731 3.23 -83.97 -28.74
CA ARG A 731 1.95 -84.51 -29.27
C ARG A 731 0.91 -83.42 -29.57
N PRO A 732 0.44 -83.28 -30.83
CA PRO A 732 -0.59 -82.30 -31.20
C PRO A 732 -2.00 -82.91 -31.15
N HIS A 733 -3.01 -82.15 -30.68
CA HIS A 733 -4.42 -82.53 -30.85
C HIS A 733 -5.35 -81.39 -31.28
N HIS A 734 -6.25 -81.75 -32.20
CA HIS A 734 -7.08 -80.92 -33.05
C HIS A 734 -8.41 -80.38 -32.43
N ILE A 735 -8.80 -79.18 -32.88
CA ILE A 735 -10.13 -78.77 -33.42
C ILE A 735 -11.44 -79.13 -32.65
N ARG A 736 -12.19 -78.07 -32.29
CA ARG A 736 -13.63 -77.80 -32.63
C ARG A 736 -13.98 -76.40 -32.07
N ARG A 737 -14.63 -75.40 -32.70
CA ARG A 737 -15.40 -75.11 -33.95
C ARG A 737 -16.88 -74.73 -33.64
N CYS A 738 -17.36 -73.67 -34.30
CA CYS A 738 -18.69 -73.00 -34.20
C CYS A 738 -18.88 -72.15 -32.92
N GLY A 739 -19.36 -70.90 -32.96
CA GLY A 739 -19.72 -70.01 -34.07
C GLY A 739 -21.22 -69.86 -34.32
N ASP A 740 -21.76 -68.66 -34.09
CA ASP A 740 -23.01 -68.19 -34.67
C ASP A 740 -22.95 -66.67 -34.95
N ARG A 741 -23.81 -66.18 -35.86
CA ARG A 741 -23.82 -64.82 -36.41
C ARG A 741 -25.13 -64.11 -36.08
N ARG A 742 -25.08 -62.78 -35.87
CA ARG A 742 -25.95 -61.88 -36.65
C ARG A 742 -25.47 -60.43 -36.64
N SER A 743 -25.47 -59.84 -37.84
CA SER A 743 -25.04 -58.48 -38.14
C SER A 743 -26.22 -57.53 -38.22
N ARG A 744 -25.98 -56.22 -38.07
CA ARG A 744 -26.64 -55.22 -38.93
C ARG A 744 -25.71 -54.03 -39.20
N LEU A 745 -25.81 -53.52 -40.42
CA LEU A 745 -25.04 -52.41 -41.02
C LEU A 745 -25.97 -51.20 -41.24
N GLU A 746 -25.44 -50.19 -41.94
CA GLU A 746 -26.14 -49.10 -42.67
C GLU A 746 -26.37 -47.80 -41.87
N VAL A 747 -26.22 -46.57 -42.44
CA VAL A 747 -25.73 -46.14 -43.78
C VAL A 747 -25.22 -44.67 -43.69
N ALA A 748 -24.46 -44.19 -44.69
CA ALA A 748 -23.91 -42.83 -44.75
C ALA A 748 -24.41 -41.99 -45.96
N ILE A 749 -24.56 -40.66 -45.73
CA ILE A 749 -24.65 -39.50 -46.66
C ILE A 749 -24.25 -38.27 -45.79
N GLY A 750 -23.63 -37.16 -46.20
CA GLY A 750 -23.03 -36.59 -47.43
C GLY A 750 -22.89 -35.06 -47.22
N ALA A 751 -22.07 -34.26 -47.92
CA ALA A 751 -21.15 -34.50 -49.04
C ALA A 751 -20.00 -33.43 -49.07
N THR A 752 -19.34 -33.26 -50.22
CA THR A 752 -18.20 -32.36 -50.55
C THR A 752 -18.65 -30.93 -51.00
N PRO A 753 -17.78 -29.89 -51.25
CA PRO A 753 -16.47 -29.99 -51.94
C PRO A 753 -15.30 -28.97 -51.73
N ALA A 754 -14.10 -29.48 -52.04
CA ALA A 754 -13.01 -28.93 -52.89
C ALA A 754 -12.27 -27.58 -52.64
N ALA A 755 -10.94 -27.65 -52.76
CA ALA A 755 -10.09 -26.95 -53.77
C ALA A 755 -8.83 -26.17 -53.26
N THR A 756 -7.70 -26.89 -53.25
CA THR A 756 -6.41 -26.56 -53.93
C THR A 756 -5.53 -25.35 -53.53
N THR A 757 -4.23 -25.66 -53.37
CA THR A 757 -3.01 -24.80 -53.54
C THR A 757 -2.73 -23.66 -52.56
N PHE A 758 -1.54 -23.64 -51.96
CA PHE A 758 -0.35 -23.08 -52.61
C PHE A 758 0.98 -23.60 -52.03
N VAL A 759 2.01 -23.61 -52.87
CA VAL A 759 3.44 -23.66 -52.50
C VAL A 759 4.12 -22.56 -53.30
N VAL A 760 4.72 -21.58 -52.62
CA VAL A 760 6.11 -21.08 -52.77
C VAL A 760 6.48 -20.49 -51.41
#